data_AF-A0A257PHI5-F1
#
_entry.id   AF-A0A257PHI5-F1
#
_cell.length_a   1.000
_cell.length_b   1.000
_cell.length_c   1.000
_cell.angle_alpha   90.00
_cell.angle_beta   90.00
_cell.angle_gamma   90.00
#
_symmetry.space_group_name_H-M   'P 1'
#
loop_
_entity.id
_entity.type
_entity.pdbx_description
1 polymer ?
#
loop_
_entity_poly.entity_id
_entity_poly.type
_entity_poly.pdbx_seq_one_letter_code
_entity_poly.pdbx_strand_id
1 'polypeptide(L)'
;MTFQTRIQPQPPRISAPPSRRGWRNLGSWAAVLGVGVLSFGIWAAANRPVTDIAPYRGEIGGYAFSPFHAGQSPQTNVYPSLTQIKSDLKLAAERTHNIRTYTVEGDLGQIPRLAEGMGLNVTLGAWLDRKPESNAAELKKVVQVANANPDVKQVMVGNETILRADMTVPELVADINLIKHEVHVPVSTAEPWHVWLKHPELAQSVDFITVHLLPYWEGVPEKIAVADAMHRLAEVHDRFPNKRIVIGEIGWPSNGIDIGAAHASTVNEARFLRDFFNVAQKDHLQYFVMEAFDQPWKSSFEVGAGGYWGMYTLGRHAKFSLTGPVTENPAWIWYALGATLAAMAATLALLSRRPDIRLPGKLLFAVLVEGFGGALAMLLMTMGETYLSWTAVAVWSGLALGQGLLLFLLIADSFDLVETIFGRVARRHYEPIPAPAGASLPKVSIHLPICNEPPHMVRQTLDALAALDYERFEVLVIDNNTMDPHVWEPVAEHCARLGPKFRFFTLGKYPGFKAGALNFALRETAPDAEVIGVIDSDYIVDPDWLRCMAPAFDNPAVGFTQSPQDYRDNDGGLFKRLMFWEYAGFFHAGMVTRNERNAIIQHGTMTLVRKAALVNEQGWAEWCITEDSQLGLRLFRAGYEAVYSKKSFGQGVMPDDFNAFRKQRYRWAYGAMRILRANAGALFNPFNRELTAGQRWHFVTGWLPWIGDALGLVFLAMGLAWSAGLILEPVRFQFPIALFMLPSIGLFVFKIVQILALYANRVPCGFADRLGAAVTGLALSHSIGKAVWKGLFTNRLPFLRTPKMKNAPALVQGLVMAREEAVLLVLTWGALLGVGFGHHWATLETKLWCVVLFTQSLPYLASVSVSILASMPARVTQPAARPVAQTQPARLGDMHPAAGD
;
A
#
# COMPACT_ATOMS: atom_id res chain seq x y z
N MET A 1 -32.64 28.32 -0.22
CA MET A 1 -31.99 28.52 1.09
C MET A 1 -30.48 28.49 0.89
N THR A 2 -29.84 29.65 0.89
CA THR A 2 -28.39 29.83 0.78
C THR A 2 -27.73 29.50 2.12
N PHE A 3 -27.31 28.25 2.30
CA PHE A 3 -26.37 27.88 3.37
C PHE A 3 -24.96 28.33 2.97
N GLN A 4 -24.72 29.64 2.96
CA GLN A 4 -23.39 30.23 3.05
C GLN A 4 -23.15 30.68 4.48
N THR A 5 -23.02 29.74 5.42
CA THR A 5 -22.20 30.02 6.61
C THR A 5 -20.77 30.20 6.10
N ARG A 6 -20.33 31.47 6.04
CA ARG A 6 -18.96 31.89 5.71
C ARG A 6 -17.97 31.23 6.66
N ILE A 7 -17.47 30.04 6.30
CA ILE A 7 -16.12 29.65 6.69
C ILE A 7 -15.22 30.47 5.78
N GLN A 8 -14.74 31.62 6.26
CA GLN A 8 -13.70 32.34 5.52
C GLN A 8 -12.43 31.47 5.53
N PRO A 9 -11.93 31.00 4.37
CA PRO A 9 -10.62 30.36 4.32
C PRO A 9 -9.59 31.34 4.87
N GLN A 10 -8.64 30.86 5.69
CA GLN A 10 -7.65 31.73 6.29
C GLN A 10 -6.96 32.58 5.21
N PRO A 11 -6.83 33.91 5.40
CA PRO A 11 -6.14 34.76 4.46
C PRO A 11 -4.68 34.30 4.31
N PRO A 12 -4.14 34.22 3.09
CA PRO A 12 -2.76 33.80 2.87
C PRO A 12 -1.80 34.79 3.54
N ARG A 13 -0.93 34.29 4.42
CA ARG A 13 0.13 35.10 5.04
C ARG A 13 1.29 35.26 4.05
N ILE A 14 1.51 36.49 3.59
CA ILE A 14 2.52 36.91 2.61
C ILE A 14 3.94 36.70 3.18
N SER A 15 4.89 36.24 2.35
CA SER A 15 6.29 36.07 2.74
C SER A 15 7.21 37.18 2.20
N ALA A 16 8.15 37.63 3.03
CA ALA A 16 9.27 38.47 2.62
C ALA A 16 10.23 37.76 1.63
N PRO A 17 10.97 38.51 0.78
CA PRO A 17 11.85 37.96 -0.24
C PRO A 17 13.01 37.11 0.32
N PRO A 18 13.57 36.18 -0.47
CA PRO A 18 14.53 35.21 0.04
C PRO A 18 15.91 35.84 0.33
N SER A 19 16.33 35.84 1.61
CA SER A 19 17.72 36.08 2.00
C SER A 19 18.59 34.82 1.89
N ARG A 20 19.90 35.04 1.70
CA ARG A 20 20.94 34.08 1.30
C ARG A 20 21.05 32.83 2.20
N ARG A 21 21.42 31.72 1.55
CA ARG A 21 21.55 30.35 2.06
C ARG A 21 22.54 30.26 3.23
N GLY A 22 22.14 29.51 4.26
CA GLY A 22 23.03 29.00 5.30
C GLY A 22 22.26 28.36 6.45
N TRP A 23 21.24 29.05 6.98
CA TRP A 23 20.61 28.70 8.26
C TRP A 23 19.10 28.34 8.18
N ARG A 24 18.50 28.32 6.97
CA ARG A 24 17.03 28.13 6.77
C ARG A 24 16.49 26.71 7.00
N ASN A 25 17.32 25.74 7.38
CA ASN A 25 16.90 24.34 7.56
C ASN A 25 16.89 23.86 9.02
N LEU A 26 17.16 24.72 10.01
CA LEU A 26 17.15 24.34 11.43
C LEU A 26 15.87 23.60 11.84
N GLY A 27 14.69 24.09 11.42
CA GLY A 27 13.43 23.40 11.71
C GLY A 27 13.25 22.06 10.99
N SER A 28 13.89 21.86 9.83
CA SER A 28 13.86 20.57 9.13
C SER A 28 14.80 19.57 9.81
N TRP A 29 16.00 20.00 10.19
CA TRP A 29 16.93 19.19 10.98
C TRP A 29 16.37 18.84 12.35
N ALA A 30 15.76 19.79 13.06
CA ALA A 30 15.14 19.54 14.36
C ALA A 30 14.00 18.52 14.27
N ALA A 31 13.15 18.60 13.23
CA ALA A 31 12.09 17.63 13.00
C ALA A 31 12.65 16.23 12.72
N VAL A 32 13.62 16.14 11.80
CA VAL A 32 14.23 14.88 11.39
C VAL A 32 14.99 14.22 12.54
N LEU A 33 15.79 14.97 13.32
CA LEU A 33 16.51 14.47 14.48
C LEU A 33 15.55 14.08 15.62
N GLY A 34 14.59 14.94 15.94
CA GLY A 34 13.63 14.68 17.02
C GLY A 34 12.78 13.42 16.76
N VAL A 35 12.24 13.28 15.55
CA VAL A 35 11.46 12.10 15.18
C VAL A 35 12.35 10.88 15.00
N GLY A 36 13.56 11.01 14.44
CA GLY A 36 14.50 9.90 14.30
C GLY A 36 14.94 9.32 15.65
N VAL A 37 15.22 10.18 16.65
CA VAL A 37 15.54 9.75 18.03
C VAL A 37 14.33 9.06 18.67
N LEU A 38 13.12 9.60 18.49
CA LEU A 38 11.90 8.98 19.00
C LEU A 38 11.65 7.61 18.35
N SER A 39 11.78 7.52 17.03
CA SER A 39 11.65 6.29 16.24
C SER A 39 12.62 5.23 16.72
N PHE A 40 13.92 5.58 16.84
CA PHE A 40 14.93 4.69 17.38
C PHE A 40 14.66 4.30 18.84
N GLY A 41 14.15 5.23 19.65
CA GLY A 41 13.73 4.96 21.03
C GLY A 41 12.58 3.95 21.14
N ILE A 42 11.62 3.99 20.21
CA ILE A 42 10.54 2.98 20.10
C ILE A 42 11.13 1.62 19.74
N TRP A 43 12.04 1.55 18.76
CA TRP A 43 12.77 0.31 18.44
C TRP A 43 13.52 -0.24 19.65
N ALA A 44 14.28 0.60 20.35
CA ALA A 44 15.03 0.20 21.53
C ALA A 44 14.12 -0.24 22.69
N ALA A 45 12.94 0.37 22.84
CA ALA A 45 11.96 -0.03 23.84
C ALA A 45 11.30 -1.38 23.51
N ALA A 46 11.00 -1.63 22.23
CA ALA A 46 10.43 -2.88 21.77
C ALA A 46 11.43 -4.05 21.81
N ASN A 47 12.73 -3.78 21.66
CA ASN A 47 13.79 -4.79 21.59
C ASN A 47 14.68 -4.81 22.85
N ARG A 48 14.11 -4.49 24.02
CA ARG A 48 14.86 -4.52 25.29
C ARG A 48 15.32 -5.95 25.59
N PRO A 49 16.60 -6.15 25.96
CA PRO A 49 17.05 -7.44 26.44
C PRO A 49 16.28 -7.88 27.68
N VAL A 50 15.83 -9.13 27.67
CA VAL A 50 15.16 -9.79 28.79
C VAL A 50 16.23 -10.31 29.74
N THR A 51 16.16 -9.85 30.99
CA THR A 51 17.15 -10.16 32.04
C THR A 51 16.56 -10.96 33.20
N ASP A 52 15.25 -11.16 33.24
CA ASP A 52 14.51 -11.87 34.29
C ASP A 52 14.36 -13.38 33.98
N ILE A 53 15.41 -13.97 33.39
CA ILE A 53 15.49 -15.40 33.12
C ILE A 53 16.64 -15.96 33.95
N ALA A 54 16.38 -17.01 34.73
CA ALA A 54 17.38 -17.64 35.57
C ALA A 54 18.59 -18.09 34.71
N PRO A 55 19.83 -17.76 35.10
CA PRO A 55 21.00 -18.25 34.38
C PRO A 55 21.18 -19.75 34.62
N TYR A 56 21.70 -20.45 33.62
CA TYR A 56 22.13 -21.84 33.73
C TYR A 56 23.63 -21.96 33.47
N ARG A 57 24.35 -22.68 34.34
CA ARG A 57 25.82 -22.83 34.27
C ARG A 57 26.29 -24.29 34.23
N GLY A 58 25.36 -25.25 34.27
CA GLY A 58 25.67 -26.68 34.24
C GLY A 58 25.89 -27.21 32.82
N GLU A 59 26.08 -28.52 32.73
CA GLU A 59 26.12 -29.27 31.48
C GLU A 59 24.73 -29.70 31.05
N ILE A 60 24.45 -29.64 29.75
CA ILE A 60 23.14 -30.04 29.22
C ILE A 60 23.06 -31.57 29.23
N GLY A 61 21.93 -32.11 29.72
CA GLY A 61 21.74 -33.54 29.95
C GLY A 61 21.92 -34.39 28.69
N GLY A 62 21.46 -33.89 27.54
CA GLY A 62 21.66 -34.49 26.23
C GLY A 62 20.97 -33.73 25.11
N TYR A 63 21.36 -33.98 23.87
CA TYR A 63 20.67 -33.46 22.69
C TYR A 63 20.01 -34.57 21.87
N ALA A 64 18.77 -34.33 21.43
CA ALA A 64 18.28 -35.00 20.23
C ALA A 64 19.07 -34.47 19.02
N PHE A 65 19.70 -35.38 18.27
CA PHE A 65 20.75 -35.07 17.33
C PHE A 65 20.33 -35.39 15.89
N SER A 66 19.88 -34.33 15.20
CA SER A 66 19.56 -34.33 13.76
C SER A 66 20.56 -33.43 13.02
N PRO A 67 21.59 -33.97 12.34
CA PRO A 67 22.68 -33.16 11.80
C PRO A 67 22.44 -32.65 10.35
N PHE A 68 21.19 -32.41 9.93
CA PHE A 68 20.94 -31.93 8.57
C PHE A 68 21.37 -30.46 8.38
N HIS A 69 21.91 -30.15 7.21
CA HIS A 69 22.31 -28.80 6.77
C HIS A 69 21.28 -28.23 5.80
N ALA A 70 21.46 -26.96 5.42
CA ALA A 70 20.62 -26.31 4.43
C ALA A 70 20.53 -27.12 3.13
N GLY A 71 19.30 -27.36 2.65
CA GLY A 71 19.02 -28.16 1.44
C GLY A 71 19.07 -29.68 1.64
N GLN A 72 19.38 -30.15 2.86
CA GLN A 72 19.36 -31.57 3.22
C GLN A 72 18.05 -31.92 3.93
N SER A 73 17.52 -33.11 3.67
CA SER A 73 16.23 -33.55 4.19
C SER A 73 16.10 -35.06 4.02
N PRO A 74 15.55 -35.77 5.02
CA PRO A 74 15.24 -37.19 4.88
C PRO A 74 14.13 -37.41 3.83
N GLN A 75 13.20 -36.46 3.65
CA GLN A 75 12.14 -36.54 2.65
C GLN A 75 12.68 -36.51 1.20
N THR A 76 13.79 -35.82 0.97
CA THR A 76 14.44 -35.75 -0.35
C THR A 76 15.58 -36.76 -0.52
N ASN A 77 15.82 -37.61 0.48
CA ASN A 77 16.93 -38.57 0.52
C ASN A 77 18.30 -37.90 0.35
N VAL A 78 18.46 -36.66 0.86
CA VAL A 78 19.72 -35.92 0.85
C VAL A 78 20.23 -35.83 2.29
N TYR A 79 21.18 -36.70 2.62
CA TYR A 79 21.74 -36.84 3.97
C TYR A 79 23.02 -36.01 4.17
N PRO A 80 23.37 -35.64 5.42
CA PRO A 80 24.63 -34.99 5.74
C PRO A 80 25.82 -35.91 5.49
N SER A 81 26.93 -35.33 5.03
CA SER A 81 28.19 -36.06 4.87
C SER A 81 28.83 -36.41 6.22
N LEU A 82 29.68 -37.44 6.26
CA LEU A 82 30.42 -37.82 7.46
C LEU A 82 31.24 -36.66 8.07
N THR A 83 31.79 -35.77 7.23
CA THR A 83 32.52 -34.57 7.68
C THR A 83 31.60 -33.58 8.41
N GLN A 84 30.39 -33.36 7.87
CA GLN A 84 29.38 -32.51 8.50
C GLN A 84 28.94 -33.10 9.83
N ILE A 85 28.60 -34.39 9.86
CA ILE A 85 28.21 -35.11 11.07
C ILE A 85 29.30 -35.00 12.14
N LYS A 86 30.57 -35.25 11.78
CA LYS A 86 31.70 -35.17 12.70
C LYS A 86 31.90 -33.76 13.26
N SER A 87 31.68 -32.72 12.45
CA SER A 87 31.76 -31.33 12.91
C SER A 87 30.64 -30.99 13.88
N ASP A 88 29.42 -31.42 13.59
CA ASP A 88 28.24 -31.18 14.43
C ASP A 88 28.34 -31.95 15.75
N LEU A 89 28.90 -33.17 15.76
CA LEU A 89 29.19 -33.95 16.97
C LEU A 89 30.21 -33.26 17.89
N LYS A 90 31.27 -32.68 17.33
CA LYS A 90 32.25 -31.91 18.11
C LYS A 90 31.60 -30.73 18.82
N LEU A 91 30.70 -30.02 18.14
CA LEU A 91 29.98 -28.90 18.72
C LEU A 91 29.05 -29.36 19.85
N ALA A 92 28.33 -30.47 19.66
CA ALA A 92 27.49 -31.05 20.71
C ALA A 92 28.32 -31.44 21.95
N ALA A 93 29.49 -32.04 21.75
CA ALA A 93 30.40 -32.47 22.82
C ALA A 93 30.94 -31.33 23.70
N GLU A 94 30.84 -30.06 23.27
CA GLU A 94 31.23 -28.92 24.09
C GLU A 94 30.31 -28.67 25.29
N ARG A 95 29.08 -29.20 25.24
CA ARG A 95 28.01 -28.87 26.20
C ARG A 95 27.32 -30.08 26.81
N THR A 96 27.52 -31.27 26.26
CA THR A 96 26.91 -32.50 26.74
C THR A 96 27.81 -33.71 26.53
N HIS A 97 27.57 -34.74 27.33
CA HIS A 97 28.14 -36.06 27.18
C HIS A 97 27.15 -37.07 26.59
N ASN A 98 25.94 -36.67 26.21
CA ASN A 98 24.92 -37.59 25.70
C ASN A 98 24.22 -37.03 24.45
N ILE A 99 24.03 -37.88 23.45
CA ILE A 99 23.21 -37.59 22.28
C ILE A 99 22.21 -38.72 22.04
N ARG A 100 21.09 -38.37 21.42
CA ARG A 100 20.07 -39.31 20.97
C ARG A 100 19.88 -39.16 19.46
N THR A 101 19.95 -40.25 18.72
CA THR A 101 19.62 -40.27 17.28
C THR A 101 18.23 -40.83 17.05
N TYR A 102 17.65 -40.55 15.88
CA TYR A 102 16.30 -41.01 15.51
C TYR A 102 16.30 -42.26 14.62
N THR A 103 17.34 -42.41 13.80
CA THR A 103 17.46 -43.47 12.78
C THR A 103 18.92 -43.84 12.56
N VAL A 104 19.14 -45.02 11.98
CA VAL A 104 20.44 -45.46 11.45
C VAL A 104 20.51 -45.42 9.92
N GLU A 105 19.56 -44.78 9.26
CA GLU A 105 19.50 -44.68 7.80
C GLU A 105 20.73 -43.97 7.20
N GLY A 106 21.17 -44.45 6.02
CA GLY A 106 22.33 -43.88 5.32
C GLY A 106 23.58 -43.78 6.19
N ASP A 107 24.22 -42.61 6.13
CA ASP A 107 25.43 -42.26 6.88
C ASP A 107 25.15 -41.93 8.36
N LEU A 108 23.88 -41.73 8.76
CA LEU A 108 23.52 -41.48 10.17
C LEU A 108 23.84 -42.69 11.05
N GLY A 109 23.80 -43.90 10.49
CA GLY A 109 24.25 -45.12 11.19
C GLY A 109 25.74 -45.12 11.56
N GLN A 110 26.56 -44.21 11.03
CA GLN A 110 27.96 -44.03 11.42
C GLN A 110 28.13 -43.09 12.62
N ILE A 111 27.08 -42.44 13.12
CA ILE A 111 27.16 -41.48 14.24
C ILE A 111 27.85 -42.10 15.47
N PRO A 112 27.50 -43.30 15.96
CA PRO A 112 28.17 -43.88 17.12
C PRO A 112 29.68 -44.06 16.92
N ARG A 113 30.10 -44.49 15.73
CA ARG A 113 31.51 -44.63 15.38
C ARG A 113 32.22 -43.29 15.29
N LEU A 114 31.55 -42.25 14.78
CA LEU A 114 32.11 -40.90 14.68
C LEU A 114 32.19 -40.21 16.05
N ALA A 115 31.34 -40.59 16.99
CA ALA A 115 31.33 -40.10 18.37
C ALA A 115 32.45 -40.74 19.23
N GLU A 116 33.05 -41.84 18.75
CA GLU A 116 34.12 -42.55 19.45
C GLU A 116 35.30 -41.62 19.77
N GLY A 117 35.72 -41.63 21.03
CA GLY A 117 36.80 -40.77 21.53
C GLY A 117 36.43 -39.29 21.73
N MET A 118 35.17 -38.90 21.51
CA MET A 118 34.66 -37.55 21.80
C MET A 118 34.01 -37.41 23.18
N GLY A 119 33.96 -38.48 23.96
CA GLY A 119 33.32 -38.48 25.29
C GLY A 119 31.79 -38.35 25.22
N LEU A 120 31.18 -38.81 24.13
CA LEU A 120 29.74 -38.80 23.91
C LEU A 120 29.16 -40.22 24.03
N ASN A 121 28.16 -40.38 24.88
CA ASN A 121 27.30 -41.55 24.92
C ASN A 121 26.17 -41.39 23.89
N VAL A 122 25.82 -42.48 23.21
CA VAL A 122 24.76 -42.47 22.19
C VAL A 122 23.57 -43.31 22.64
N THR A 123 22.38 -42.71 22.62
CA THR A 123 21.09 -43.41 22.60
C THR A 123 20.68 -43.59 21.15
N LEU A 124 20.74 -44.83 20.66
CA LEU A 124 20.58 -45.14 19.24
C LEU A 124 19.10 -45.34 18.90
N GLY A 125 18.54 -44.50 18.03
CA GLY A 125 17.15 -44.63 17.58
C GLY A 125 16.97 -45.50 16.36
N ALA A 126 15.86 -46.23 16.33
CA ALA A 126 15.31 -46.93 15.18
C ALA A 126 14.02 -46.22 14.75
N TRP A 127 13.97 -45.73 13.51
CA TRP A 127 12.76 -45.09 12.99
C TRP A 127 11.85 -46.13 12.34
N LEU A 128 10.67 -46.34 12.92
CA LEU A 128 9.68 -47.30 12.42
C LEU A 128 8.53 -46.58 11.71
N ASP A 129 8.12 -47.12 10.57
CA ASP A 129 7.01 -46.63 9.76
C ASP A 129 6.00 -47.75 9.43
N ARG A 130 5.08 -47.50 8.50
CA ARG A 130 4.05 -48.46 8.06
C ARG A 130 4.56 -49.56 7.12
N LYS A 131 5.88 -49.65 6.86
CA LYS A 131 6.48 -50.57 5.89
C LYS A 131 7.31 -51.64 6.62
N PRO A 132 6.78 -52.85 6.82
CA PRO A 132 7.45 -53.90 7.59
C PRO A 132 8.86 -54.25 7.08
N GLU A 133 9.07 -54.26 5.76
CA GLU A 133 10.40 -54.55 5.18
C GLU A 133 11.43 -53.48 5.51
N SER A 134 11.02 -52.20 5.54
CA SER A 134 11.88 -51.08 5.91
C SER A 134 12.23 -51.14 7.39
N ASN A 135 11.23 -51.39 8.24
CA ASN A 135 11.41 -51.57 9.68
C ASN A 135 12.38 -52.72 9.99
N ALA A 136 12.22 -53.87 9.33
CA ALA A 136 13.12 -55.01 9.54
C ALA A 136 14.58 -54.68 9.15
N ALA A 137 14.79 -53.92 8.07
CA ALA A 137 16.12 -53.48 7.66
C ALA A 137 16.73 -52.48 8.65
N GLU A 138 15.95 -51.52 9.13
CA GLU A 138 16.35 -50.54 10.15
C GLU A 138 16.74 -51.26 11.45
N LEU A 139 15.88 -52.12 11.97
CA LEU A 139 16.10 -52.89 13.20
C LEU A 139 17.36 -53.77 13.12
N LYS A 140 17.57 -54.47 12.00
CA LYS A 140 18.79 -55.26 11.76
C LYS A 140 20.04 -54.39 11.81
N LYS A 141 20.01 -53.20 11.20
CA LYS A 141 21.14 -52.26 11.20
C LYS A 141 21.37 -51.69 12.60
N VAL A 142 20.32 -51.41 13.37
CA VAL A 142 20.42 -50.99 14.78
C VAL A 142 21.15 -52.01 15.62
N VAL A 143 20.82 -53.31 15.52
CA VAL A 143 21.53 -54.38 16.25
C VAL A 143 23.02 -54.37 15.92
N GLN A 144 23.36 -54.30 14.63
CA GLN A 144 24.75 -54.27 14.17
C GLN A 144 25.51 -53.07 14.72
N VAL A 145 24.92 -51.88 14.65
CA VAL A 145 25.55 -50.65 15.11
C VAL A 145 25.66 -50.62 16.64
N ALA A 146 24.62 -51.02 17.37
CA ALA A 146 24.62 -51.04 18.83
C ALA A 146 25.70 -51.96 19.39
N ASN A 147 25.81 -53.18 18.87
CA ASN A 147 26.78 -54.16 19.39
C ASN A 147 28.22 -53.87 18.95
N ALA A 148 28.42 -53.14 17.85
CA ALA A 148 29.76 -52.79 17.35
C ALA A 148 30.37 -51.56 18.04
N ASN A 149 29.58 -50.75 18.76
CA ASN A 149 30.03 -49.46 19.29
C ASN A 149 29.79 -49.37 20.81
N PRO A 150 30.85 -49.44 21.64
CA PRO A 150 30.73 -49.40 23.11
C PRO A 150 30.10 -48.13 23.68
N ASP A 151 30.15 -47.03 22.93
CA ASP A 151 29.58 -45.74 23.32
C ASP A 151 28.05 -45.69 23.16
N VAL A 152 27.44 -46.68 22.49
CA VAL A 152 25.99 -46.88 22.51
C VAL A 152 25.60 -47.41 23.89
N LYS A 153 24.79 -46.64 24.63
CA LYS A 153 24.38 -47.00 26.00
C LYS A 153 22.95 -47.51 26.09
N GLN A 154 22.11 -47.16 25.12
CA GLN A 154 20.68 -47.46 25.10
C GLN A 154 20.18 -47.51 23.64
N VAL A 155 19.11 -48.26 23.39
CA VAL A 155 18.43 -48.33 22.08
C VAL A 155 16.97 -47.88 22.21
N MET A 156 16.51 -47.07 21.25
CA MET A 156 15.12 -46.62 21.15
C MET A 156 14.46 -47.25 19.92
N VAL A 157 13.51 -48.14 20.13
CA VAL A 157 12.76 -48.82 19.07
C VAL A 157 11.48 -48.04 18.81
N GLY A 158 11.51 -47.13 17.82
CA GLY A 158 10.41 -46.24 17.50
C GLY A 158 10.48 -44.87 18.17
N ASN A 159 9.83 -43.89 17.54
CA ASN A 159 9.68 -42.53 18.02
C ASN A 159 8.29 -42.04 17.62
N GLU A 160 7.40 -41.90 18.60
CA GLU A 160 6.00 -41.53 18.40
C GLU A 160 5.28 -42.47 17.42
N THR A 161 5.69 -43.75 17.41
CA THR A 161 5.19 -44.75 16.47
C THR A 161 3.69 -45.03 16.70
N ILE A 162 3.26 -45.07 17.96
CA ILE A 162 1.85 -45.23 18.33
C ILE A 162 1.08 -43.91 18.15
N LEU A 163 1.67 -42.76 18.53
CA LEU A 163 1.05 -41.46 18.31
C LEU A 163 0.74 -41.20 16.83
N ARG A 164 1.69 -41.50 15.94
CA ARG A 164 1.54 -41.35 14.48
C ARG A 164 0.68 -42.44 13.85
N ALA A 165 0.27 -43.44 14.64
CA ALA A 165 -0.48 -44.60 14.19
C ALA A 165 0.21 -45.31 13.01
N ASP A 166 1.53 -45.49 13.10
CA ASP A 166 2.31 -46.23 12.11
C ASP A 166 2.26 -47.73 12.36
N MET A 167 2.17 -48.13 13.63
CA MET A 167 2.09 -49.54 14.05
C MET A 167 1.10 -49.68 15.21
N THR A 168 0.61 -50.90 15.39
CA THR A 168 -0.18 -51.26 16.57
C THR A 168 0.73 -51.56 17.77
N VAL A 169 0.19 -51.45 18.99
CA VAL A 169 0.95 -51.76 20.22
C VAL A 169 1.54 -53.18 20.21
N PRO A 170 0.81 -54.25 19.82
CA PRO A 170 1.39 -55.59 19.76
C PRO A 170 2.55 -55.73 18.77
N GLU A 171 2.48 -55.07 17.61
CA GLU A 171 3.56 -55.09 16.61
C GLU A 171 4.81 -54.40 17.16
N LEU A 172 4.66 -53.22 17.76
CA LEU A 172 5.78 -52.50 18.38
C LEU A 172 6.40 -53.30 19.54
N VAL A 173 5.58 -53.95 20.37
CA VAL A 173 6.04 -54.82 21.46
C VAL A 173 6.83 -56.01 20.92
N ALA A 174 6.43 -56.60 19.79
CA ALA A 174 7.16 -57.69 19.16
C ALA A 174 8.56 -57.24 18.72
N ASP A 175 8.66 -56.06 18.09
CA ASP A 175 9.94 -55.49 17.66
C ASP A 175 10.85 -55.10 18.84
N ILE A 176 10.28 -54.51 19.91
CA ILE A 176 11.02 -54.21 21.14
C ILE A 176 11.60 -55.50 21.73
N ASN A 177 10.78 -56.55 21.84
CA ASN A 177 11.23 -57.83 22.40
C ASN A 177 12.30 -58.47 21.51
N LEU A 178 12.18 -58.40 20.19
CA LEU A 178 13.22 -58.88 19.27
C LEU A 178 14.55 -58.19 19.54
N ILE A 179 14.57 -56.85 19.56
CA ILE A 179 15.79 -56.09 19.78
C ILE A 179 16.41 -56.38 21.15
N LYS A 180 15.60 -56.50 22.20
CA LYS A 180 16.09 -56.83 23.55
C LYS A 180 16.88 -58.13 23.64
N HIS A 181 16.57 -59.12 22.80
CA HIS A 181 17.32 -60.38 22.76
C HIS A 181 18.63 -60.26 21.96
N GLU A 182 18.71 -59.28 21.05
CA GLU A 182 19.79 -59.14 20.07
C GLU A 182 20.84 -58.09 20.47
N VAL A 183 20.54 -57.19 21.43
CA VAL A 183 21.47 -56.15 21.90
C VAL A 183 21.88 -56.32 23.36
N HIS A 184 23.04 -55.78 23.72
CA HIS A 184 23.59 -55.86 25.09
C HIS A 184 23.26 -54.66 25.98
N VAL A 185 22.43 -53.73 25.49
CA VAL A 185 22.09 -52.47 26.16
C VAL A 185 20.58 -52.37 26.42
N PRO A 186 20.13 -51.58 27.40
CA PRO A 186 18.71 -51.41 27.67
C PRO A 186 17.94 -50.85 26.47
N VAL A 187 16.72 -51.35 26.26
CA VAL A 187 15.85 -50.99 25.14
C VAL A 187 14.58 -50.30 25.65
N SER A 188 14.18 -49.24 24.95
CA SER A 188 12.95 -48.49 25.18
C SER A 188 12.26 -48.15 23.86
N THR A 189 11.10 -47.51 23.93
CA THR A 189 10.47 -46.77 22.83
C THR A 189 10.14 -45.36 23.34
N ALA A 190 10.04 -44.38 22.44
CA ALA A 190 9.77 -43.00 22.83
C ALA A 190 8.37 -42.58 22.42
N GLU A 191 7.54 -42.21 23.39
CA GLU A 191 6.15 -41.82 23.19
C GLU A 191 5.76 -40.64 24.11
N PRO A 192 4.75 -39.83 23.76
CA PRO A 192 4.22 -38.80 24.65
C PRO A 192 3.59 -39.38 25.93
N TRP A 193 3.53 -38.57 26.98
CA TRP A 193 2.99 -38.97 28.29
C TRP A 193 1.61 -39.62 28.22
N HIS A 194 0.69 -39.08 27.41
CA HIS A 194 -0.68 -39.59 27.30
C HIS A 194 -0.77 -40.95 26.61
N VAL A 195 0.18 -41.29 25.73
CA VAL A 195 0.26 -42.62 25.10
C VAL A 195 0.65 -43.66 26.15
N TRP A 196 1.65 -43.35 27.00
CA TRP A 196 2.05 -44.23 28.10
C TRP A 196 0.91 -44.51 29.08
N LEU A 197 0.12 -43.49 29.45
CA LEU A 197 -1.03 -43.66 30.33
C LEU A 197 -2.15 -44.49 29.70
N LYS A 198 -2.35 -44.34 28.38
CA LYS A 198 -3.38 -45.05 27.62
C LYS A 198 -3.02 -46.52 27.34
N HIS A 199 -1.74 -46.81 27.14
CA HIS A 199 -1.22 -48.13 26.76
C HIS A 199 -0.22 -48.68 27.79
N PRO A 200 -0.66 -48.97 29.03
CA PRO A 200 0.22 -49.45 30.09
C PRO A 200 0.89 -50.80 29.80
N GLU A 201 0.34 -51.59 28.89
CA GLU A 201 0.95 -52.82 28.38
C GLU A 201 2.30 -52.57 27.70
N LEU A 202 2.50 -51.40 27.08
CA LEU A 202 3.77 -51.03 26.44
C LEU A 202 4.89 -50.85 27.47
N ALA A 203 4.58 -50.34 28.67
CA ALA A 203 5.56 -50.15 29.74
C ALA A 203 6.16 -51.48 30.23
N GLN A 204 5.47 -52.60 30.01
CA GLN A 204 5.95 -53.92 30.42
C GLN A 204 7.01 -54.48 29.47
N SER A 205 6.97 -54.12 28.17
CA SER A 205 7.91 -54.64 27.16
C SER A 205 9.27 -53.96 27.20
N VAL A 206 9.32 -52.67 27.57
CA VAL A 206 10.54 -51.85 27.63
C VAL A 206 11.33 -52.03 28.93
N ASP A 207 12.66 -51.85 28.89
CA ASP A 207 13.51 -51.87 30.09
C ASP A 207 13.38 -50.60 30.93
N PHE A 208 13.12 -49.47 30.28
CA PHE A 208 12.86 -48.17 30.87
C PHE A 208 11.86 -47.41 30.00
N ILE A 209 11.22 -46.38 30.53
CA ILE A 209 10.25 -45.56 29.79
C ILE A 209 10.96 -44.35 29.21
N THR A 210 10.64 -43.98 27.98
CA THR A 210 11.08 -42.72 27.37
C THR A 210 9.89 -41.86 27.00
N VAL A 211 9.74 -40.72 27.67
CA VAL A 211 8.58 -39.84 27.55
C VAL A 211 8.92 -38.55 26.83
N HIS A 212 8.09 -38.13 25.88
CA HIS A 212 8.17 -36.80 25.27
C HIS A 212 7.29 -35.81 26.05
N LEU A 213 7.86 -34.64 26.36
CA LEU A 213 7.22 -33.58 27.14
C LEU A 213 7.40 -32.25 26.39
N LEU A 214 6.42 -31.91 25.55
CA LEU A 214 6.46 -30.75 24.65
C LEU A 214 5.23 -29.85 24.87
N PRO A 215 5.18 -29.07 25.97
CA PRO A 215 4.00 -28.28 26.36
C PRO A 215 3.52 -27.28 25.29
N TYR A 216 4.43 -26.83 24.42
CA TYR A 216 4.10 -25.96 23.29
C TYR A 216 3.01 -26.57 22.37
N TRP A 217 3.12 -27.87 22.04
CA TRP A 217 2.12 -28.55 21.21
C TRP A 217 0.78 -28.75 21.91
N GLU A 218 0.77 -28.68 23.24
CA GLU A 218 -0.42 -28.76 24.09
C GLU A 218 -1.05 -27.37 24.33
N GLY A 219 -0.45 -26.31 23.79
CA GLY A 219 -0.92 -24.93 23.92
C GLY A 219 -0.77 -24.32 25.30
N VAL A 220 0.14 -24.88 26.11
CA VAL A 220 0.44 -24.44 27.48
C VAL A 220 1.28 -23.15 27.44
N PRO A 221 0.95 -22.12 28.22
CA PRO A 221 1.72 -20.87 28.23
C PRO A 221 3.12 -21.03 28.84
N GLU A 222 4.07 -20.25 28.35
CA GLU A 222 5.51 -20.37 28.64
C GLU A 222 5.85 -20.33 30.13
N LYS A 223 5.09 -19.54 30.90
CA LYS A 223 5.34 -19.32 32.34
C LYS A 223 5.10 -20.53 33.22
N ILE A 224 4.21 -21.44 32.78
CA ILE A 224 3.88 -22.65 33.54
C ILE A 224 4.33 -23.92 32.82
N ALA A 225 4.88 -23.80 31.62
CA ALA A 225 5.22 -24.93 30.76
C ALA A 225 6.19 -25.92 31.42
N VAL A 226 7.20 -25.44 32.16
CA VAL A 226 8.11 -26.35 32.90
C VAL A 226 7.37 -27.08 34.03
N ALA A 227 6.50 -26.38 34.76
CA ALA A 227 5.71 -26.98 35.83
C ALA A 227 4.72 -28.02 35.29
N ASP A 228 4.09 -27.74 34.15
CA ASP A 228 3.22 -28.68 33.45
C ASP A 228 4.00 -29.91 32.97
N ALA A 229 5.17 -29.73 32.34
CA ALA A 229 6.04 -30.84 31.94
C ALA A 229 6.42 -31.73 33.15
N MET A 230 6.75 -31.12 34.30
CA MET A 230 7.05 -31.88 35.53
C MET A 230 5.83 -32.56 36.13
N HIS A 231 4.65 -31.96 36.01
CA HIS A 231 3.39 -32.62 36.39
C HIS A 231 3.16 -33.86 35.53
N ARG A 232 3.28 -33.75 34.20
CA ARG A 232 3.12 -34.89 33.28
C ARG A 232 4.14 -35.99 33.54
N LEU A 233 5.38 -35.61 33.86
CA LEU A 233 6.41 -36.56 34.27
C LEU A 233 6.02 -37.31 35.54
N ALA A 234 5.48 -36.61 36.55
CA ALA A 234 5.00 -37.20 37.79
C ALA A 234 3.83 -38.16 37.54
N GLU A 235 2.87 -37.83 36.67
CA GLU A 235 1.77 -38.74 36.31
C GLU A 235 2.28 -40.07 35.72
N VAL A 236 3.30 -40.01 34.85
CA VAL A 236 3.92 -41.22 34.29
C VAL A 236 4.68 -41.98 35.37
N HIS A 237 5.38 -41.29 36.27
CA HIS A 237 6.09 -41.92 37.40
C HIS A 237 5.14 -42.64 38.36
N ASP A 238 4.06 -41.98 38.78
CA ASP A 238 3.06 -42.53 39.69
C ASP A 238 2.36 -43.76 39.08
N ARG A 239 2.15 -43.74 37.76
CA ARG A 239 1.60 -44.89 37.04
C ARG A 239 2.57 -46.06 36.94
N PHE A 240 3.88 -45.78 36.82
CA PHE A 240 4.93 -46.78 36.61
C PHE A 240 6.10 -46.62 37.61
N PRO A 241 5.87 -46.76 38.93
CA PRO A 241 6.84 -46.38 39.96
C PRO A 241 8.14 -47.22 39.93
N ASN A 242 8.07 -48.43 39.39
CA ASN A 242 9.21 -49.36 39.31
C ASN A 242 10.01 -49.24 38.00
N LYS A 243 9.64 -48.33 37.09
CA LYS A 243 10.33 -48.13 35.81
C LYS A 243 11.16 -46.86 35.88
N ARG A 244 12.43 -46.95 35.45
CA ARG A 244 13.25 -45.77 35.19
C ARG A 244 12.61 -44.97 34.06
N ILE A 245 12.50 -43.65 34.21
CA ILE A 245 11.94 -42.76 33.18
C ILE A 245 13.05 -41.84 32.68
N VAL A 246 13.13 -41.70 31.35
CA VAL A 246 14.01 -40.76 30.64
C VAL A 246 13.13 -39.81 29.84
N ILE A 247 13.44 -38.53 29.83
CA ILE A 247 12.73 -37.55 28.99
C ILE A 247 13.38 -37.60 27.60
N GLY A 248 12.67 -38.17 26.62
CA GLY A 248 13.18 -38.37 25.27
C GLY A 248 13.28 -37.09 24.46
N GLU A 249 12.34 -36.16 24.69
CA GLU A 249 12.29 -34.85 24.04
C GLU A 249 11.66 -33.84 25.00
N ILE A 250 12.32 -32.69 25.11
CA ILE A 250 11.82 -31.53 25.83
C ILE A 250 12.41 -30.26 25.21
N GLY A 251 11.59 -29.24 25.06
CA GLY A 251 12.05 -27.99 24.45
C GLY A 251 10.92 -27.01 24.19
N TRP A 252 11.27 -25.96 23.46
CA TRP A 252 10.34 -24.91 23.06
C TRP A 252 10.84 -24.27 21.76
N PRO A 253 10.00 -23.97 20.77
CA PRO A 253 10.45 -23.43 19.50
C PRO A 253 10.76 -21.92 19.58
N SER A 254 11.81 -21.50 18.87
CA SER A 254 12.26 -20.10 18.82
C SER A 254 11.47 -19.22 17.84
N ASN A 255 10.70 -19.83 16.94
CA ASN A 255 9.86 -19.17 15.94
C ASN A 255 8.78 -20.17 15.48
N GLY A 256 7.63 -19.69 15.03
CA GLY A 256 6.49 -20.53 14.67
C GLY A 256 5.15 -19.81 14.81
N ILE A 257 4.07 -20.53 14.52
CA ILE A 257 2.70 -20.04 14.72
C ILE A 257 2.31 -20.26 16.18
N ASP A 258 1.55 -19.37 16.79
CA ASP A 258 1.06 -19.57 18.17
C ASP A 258 0.06 -20.74 18.25
N ILE A 259 0.16 -21.57 19.29
CA ILE A 259 -0.76 -22.68 19.57
C ILE A 259 -1.43 -22.43 20.91
N GLY A 260 -2.74 -22.17 20.91
CA GLY A 260 -3.45 -21.84 22.15
C GLY A 260 -2.84 -20.61 22.85
N ALA A 261 -2.27 -20.80 24.04
CA ALA A 261 -1.54 -19.77 24.78
C ALA A 261 -0.01 -19.90 24.68
N ALA A 262 0.49 -20.86 23.89
CA ALA A 262 1.91 -21.08 23.69
C ALA A 262 2.45 -20.19 22.55
N HIS A 263 3.37 -19.30 22.91
CA HIS A 263 4.00 -18.35 21.98
C HIS A 263 5.44 -18.75 21.65
N ALA A 264 5.74 -18.93 20.36
CA ALA A 264 7.08 -19.27 19.88
C ALA A 264 7.95 -18.01 19.77
N SER A 265 9.07 -17.97 20.49
CA SER A 265 10.03 -16.86 20.42
C SER A 265 11.39 -17.27 20.99
N THR A 266 12.46 -16.56 20.61
CA THR A 266 13.82 -16.86 21.10
C THR A 266 13.92 -16.64 22.61
N VAL A 267 13.22 -15.63 23.12
CA VAL A 267 13.15 -15.36 24.57
C VAL A 267 12.42 -16.48 25.30
N ASN A 268 11.31 -16.98 24.76
CA ASN A 268 10.53 -18.03 25.40
C ASN A 268 11.24 -19.39 25.34
N GLU A 269 11.94 -19.69 24.24
CA GLU A 269 12.83 -20.85 24.14
C GLU A 269 13.92 -20.79 25.21
N ALA A 270 14.59 -19.64 25.34
CA ALA A 270 15.62 -19.45 26.37
C ALA A 270 15.07 -19.55 27.80
N ARG A 271 13.88 -19.01 28.05
CA ARG A 271 13.21 -19.09 29.36
C ARG A 271 12.89 -20.54 29.71
N PHE A 272 12.17 -21.22 28.84
CA PHE A 272 11.75 -22.61 29.05
C PHE A 272 12.96 -23.50 29.30
N LEU A 273 13.98 -23.42 28.43
CA LEU A 273 15.14 -24.31 28.52
C LEU A 273 15.99 -24.03 29.76
N ARG A 274 16.25 -22.77 30.11
CA ARG A 274 17.03 -22.47 31.33
C ARG A 274 16.28 -22.84 32.61
N ASP A 275 14.98 -22.58 32.68
CA ASP A 275 14.17 -22.95 33.83
C ASP A 275 14.12 -24.47 33.98
N PHE A 276 13.90 -25.19 32.86
CA PHE A 276 13.94 -26.65 32.83
C PHE A 276 15.32 -27.20 33.21
N PHE A 277 16.42 -26.66 32.69
CA PHE A 277 17.77 -27.14 33.02
C PHE A 277 18.10 -26.98 34.51
N ASN A 278 17.65 -25.90 35.14
CA ASN A 278 17.81 -25.71 36.58
C ASN A 278 17.01 -26.76 37.38
N VAL A 279 15.78 -27.06 36.97
CA VAL A 279 14.97 -28.14 37.58
C VAL A 279 15.60 -29.50 37.36
N ALA A 280 15.99 -29.81 36.13
CA ALA A 280 16.58 -31.09 35.75
C ALA A 280 17.91 -31.34 36.46
N GLN A 281 18.73 -30.31 36.66
CA GLN A 281 19.96 -30.42 37.44
C GLN A 281 19.69 -30.68 38.92
N LYS A 282 18.69 -30.00 39.51
CA LYS A 282 18.30 -30.16 40.91
C LYS A 282 17.74 -31.56 41.18
N ASP A 283 16.91 -32.07 40.29
CA ASP A 283 16.18 -33.33 40.45
C ASP A 283 16.90 -34.51 39.77
N HIS A 284 18.11 -34.29 39.24
CA HIS A 284 18.97 -35.27 38.57
C HIS A 284 18.27 -36.03 37.42
N LEU A 285 17.47 -35.32 36.62
CA LEU A 285 16.69 -35.90 35.53
C LEU A 285 17.58 -36.25 34.33
N GLN A 286 17.32 -37.40 33.70
CA GLN A 286 17.90 -37.75 32.40
C GLN A 286 16.97 -37.26 31.28
N TYR A 287 17.50 -36.44 30.37
CA TYR A 287 16.72 -35.84 29.29
C TYR A 287 17.52 -35.60 28.02
N PHE A 288 16.81 -35.46 26.91
CA PHE A 288 17.34 -34.92 25.67
C PHE A 288 16.52 -33.71 25.22
N VAL A 289 17.21 -32.59 24.98
CA VAL A 289 16.58 -31.39 24.40
C VAL A 289 16.20 -31.70 22.97
N MET A 290 14.97 -31.35 22.58
CA MET A 290 14.56 -31.27 21.19
C MET A 290 14.79 -29.83 20.73
N GLU A 291 15.82 -29.53 19.94
CA GLU A 291 16.91 -30.42 19.50
C GLU A 291 18.28 -29.69 19.43
N ALA A 292 19.34 -30.36 18.96
CA ALA A 292 20.65 -29.72 18.80
C ALA A 292 20.59 -28.54 17.81
N PHE A 293 20.06 -28.75 16.61
CA PHE A 293 20.10 -27.79 15.50
C PHE A 293 18.71 -27.57 14.93
N ASP A 294 18.41 -26.34 14.49
CA ASP A 294 17.20 -26.07 13.72
C ASP A 294 17.11 -26.96 12.47
N GLN A 295 15.92 -27.51 12.23
CA GLN A 295 15.63 -28.45 11.12
C GLN A 295 14.52 -27.92 10.21
N PRO A 296 14.79 -26.91 9.34
CA PRO A 296 13.76 -26.26 8.53
C PRO A 296 12.94 -27.19 7.63
N TRP A 297 13.46 -28.38 7.30
CA TRP A 297 12.72 -29.38 6.55
C TRP A 297 11.47 -29.89 7.29
N LYS A 298 11.44 -29.84 8.62
CA LYS A 298 10.28 -30.20 9.47
C LYS A 298 9.10 -29.24 9.31
N SER A 299 9.36 -27.97 8.99
CA SER A 299 8.31 -26.96 8.81
C SER A 299 7.30 -27.29 7.70
N SER A 300 7.60 -28.24 6.81
CA SER A 300 6.69 -28.67 5.74
C SER A 300 5.50 -29.51 6.21
N PHE A 301 5.58 -30.12 7.41
CA PHE A 301 4.50 -30.93 7.98
C PHE A 301 4.20 -30.63 9.46
N GLU A 302 5.13 -30.03 10.21
CA GLU A 302 4.95 -29.64 11.63
C GLU A 302 4.61 -28.14 11.79
N VAL A 303 3.67 -27.63 11.00
CA VAL A 303 3.03 -26.29 11.16
C VAL A 303 4.03 -25.17 11.53
N GLY A 304 5.03 -24.93 10.68
CA GLY A 304 6.00 -23.83 10.80
C GLY A 304 7.03 -23.98 11.93
N ALA A 305 6.58 -24.22 13.17
CA ALA A 305 7.39 -24.26 14.38
C ALA A 305 8.36 -25.44 14.45
N GLY A 306 8.04 -26.57 13.79
CA GLY A 306 8.90 -27.76 13.76
C GLY A 306 10.34 -27.50 13.30
N GLY A 307 10.58 -26.42 12.54
CA GLY A 307 11.92 -26.06 12.08
C GLY A 307 12.82 -25.34 13.08
N TYR A 308 12.30 -24.91 14.24
CA TYR A 308 12.94 -23.92 15.10
C TYR A 308 13.20 -24.39 16.55
N TRP A 309 13.36 -25.68 16.77
CA TRP A 309 13.59 -26.26 18.10
C TRP A 309 15.07 -26.31 18.51
N GLY A 310 15.99 -25.95 17.62
CA GLY A 310 17.42 -26.11 17.85
C GLY A 310 17.98 -25.18 18.91
N MET A 311 18.85 -25.66 19.79
CA MET A 311 19.73 -24.78 20.59
C MET A 311 20.67 -23.95 19.72
N TYR A 312 20.99 -24.47 18.54
CA TYR A 312 21.78 -23.82 17.50
C TYR A 312 20.93 -23.60 16.24
N THR A 313 21.18 -22.49 15.56
CA THR A 313 20.60 -22.20 14.25
C THR A 313 21.05 -23.21 13.19
N LEU A 314 20.43 -23.18 12.01
CA LEU A 314 20.89 -23.93 10.83
C LEU A 314 22.36 -23.61 10.47
N GLY A 315 22.86 -22.43 10.84
CA GLY A 315 24.26 -22.02 10.67
C GLY A 315 25.21 -22.50 11.77
N ARG A 316 24.76 -23.32 12.72
CA ARG A 316 25.54 -23.81 13.88
C ARG A 316 25.96 -22.69 14.84
N HIS A 317 25.22 -21.58 14.86
CA HIS A 317 25.38 -20.52 15.85
C HIS A 317 24.37 -20.68 16.98
N ALA A 318 24.82 -20.57 18.24
CA ALA A 318 23.92 -20.60 19.40
C ALA A 318 22.90 -19.47 19.30
N LYS A 319 21.62 -19.76 19.55
CA LYS A 319 20.54 -18.77 19.44
C LYS A 319 20.56 -17.73 20.56
N PHE A 320 20.92 -18.15 21.77
CA PHE A 320 20.96 -17.30 22.94
C PHE A 320 22.06 -17.74 23.92
N SER A 321 22.47 -16.83 24.81
CA SER A 321 23.39 -17.16 25.92
C SER A 321 22.68 -18.03 26.96
N LEU A 322 23.36 -18.86 27.75
CA LEU A 322 22.74 -19.56 28.89
C LEU A 322 22.76 -18.75 30.20
N THR A 323 23.53 -17.68 30.26
CA THR A 323 23.77 -16.92 31.50
C THR A 323 23.47 -15.42 31.39
N GLY A 324 23.51 -14.87 30.17
CA GLY A 324 23.33 -13.45 29.92
C GLY A 324 21.89 -13.04 29.58
N PRO A 325 21.68 -11.74 29.28
CA PRO A 325 20.42 -11.25 28.72
C PRO A 325 20.08 -11.93 27.39
N VAL A 326 18.79 -12.05 27.10
CA VAL A 326 18.29 -12.60 25.83
C VAL A 326 17.54 -11.52 25.05
N THR A 327 17.73 -11.47 23.75
CA THR A 327 17.03 -10.56 22.84
C THR A 327 16.44 -11.37 21.69
N GLU A 328 15.26 -11.00 21.20
CA GLU A 328 14.62 -11.69 20.06
C GLU A 328 15.50 -11.66 18.80
N ASN A 329 15.99 -10.48 18.42
CA ASN A 329 16.91 -10.36 17.29
C ASN A 329 18.08 -9.42 17.61
N PRO A 330 19.30 -9.93 17.83
CA PRO A 330 20.48 -9.09 18.09
C PRO A 330 20.79 -8.06 16.99
N ALA A 331 20.33 -8.29 15.76
CA ALA A 331 20.53 -7.41 14.61
C ALA A 331 19.50 -6.28 14.49
N TRP A 332 18.49 -6.19 15.38
CA TRP A 332 17.45 -5.15 15.33
C TRP A 332 18.03 -3.73 15.22
N ILE A 333 19.21 -3.48 15.83
CA ILE A 333 19.88 -2.18 15.81
C ILE A 333 20.25 -1.74 14.40
N TRP A 334 20.64 -2.67 13.52
CA TRP A 334 21.02 -2.37 12.15
C TRP A 334 19.80 -2.08 11.28
N TYR A 335 18.71 -2.79 11.50
CA TYR A 335 17.42 -2.50 10.85
C TYR A 335 16.89 -1.14 11.30
N ALA A 336 16.90 -0.85 12.59
CA ALA A 336 16.47 0.42 13.15
C ALA A 336 17.33 1.58 12.61
N LEU A 337 18.67 1.47 12.68
CA LEU A 337 19.57 2.50 12.15
C LEU A 337 19.38 2.70 10.64
N GLY A 338 19.31 1.63 9.86
CA GLY A 338 19.11 1.69 8.41
C GLY A 338 17.79 2.38 8.04
N ALA A 339 16.69 1.99 8.71
CA ALA A 339 15.37 2.55 8.49
C ALA A 339 15.32 4.04 8.86
N THR A 340 15.77 4.38 10.08
CA THR A 340 15.80 5.76 10.58
C THR A 340 16.67 6.63 9.68
N LEU A 341 17.90 6.23 9.36
CA LEU A 341 18.78 7.06 8.52
C LEU A 341 18.23 7.24 7.09
N ALA A 342 17.64 6.21 6.50
CA ALA A 342 17.02 6.31 5.17
C ALA A 342 15.79 7.24 5.19
N ALA A 343 14.91 7.10 6.19
CA ALA A 343 13.74 7.95 6.39
C ALA A 343 14.15 9.41 6.66
N MET A 344 15.16 9.63 7.50
CA MET A 344 15.75 10.94 7.76
C MET A 344 16.31 11.57 6.48
N ALA A 345 17.05 10.81 5.67
CA ALA A 345 17.63 11.28 4.42
C ALA A 345 16.55 11.67 3.40
N ALA A 346 15.52 10.82 3.21
CA ALA A 346 14.40 11.09 2.32
C ALA A 346 13.62 12.34 2.77
N THR A 347 13.33 12.42 4.08
CA THR A 347 12.62 13.55 4.69
C THR A 347 13.40 14.85 4.50
N LEU A 348 14.71 14.84 4.79
CA LEU A 348 15.57 16.00 4.64
C LEU A 348 15.73 16.42 3.17
N ALA A 349 15.85 15.47 2.24
CA ALA A 349 15.94 15.76 0.81
C ALA A 349 14.73 16.52 0.28
N LEU A 350 13.52 16.22 0.76
CA LEU A 350 12.29 16.89 0.35
C LEU A 350 12.07 18.20 1.13
N LEU A 351 12.19 18.20 2.46
CA LEU A 351 11.97 19.38 3.29
C LEU A 351 13.02 20.48 3.08
N SER A 352 14.26 20.15 2.74
CA SER A 352 15.30 21.14 2.42
C SER A 352 14.97 21.96 1.17
N ARG A 353 14.13 21.42 0.27
CA ARG A 353 13.61 22.13 -0.92
C ARG A 353 12.38 23.00 -0.62
N ARG A 354 11.81 22.90 0.58
CA ARG A 354 10.65 23.66 1.08
C ARG A 354 10.88 24.16 2.52
N PRO A 355 11.88 25.04 2.75
CA PRO A 355 12.16 25.56 4.09
C PRO A 355 10.98 26.36 4.67
N ASP A 356 10.08 26.85 3.80
CA ASP A 356 8.86 27.61 4.14
C ASP A 356 7.76 26.78 4.82
N ILE A 357 7.81 25.44 4.75
CA ILE A 357 6.86 24.58 5.47
C ILE A 357 7.01 24.81 6.98
N ARG A 358 5.89 25.01 7.67
CA ARG A 358 5.86 25.23 9.13
C ARG A 358 6.27 23.95 9.88
N LEU A 359 6.83 24.13 11.08
CA LEU A 359 7.33 23.02 11.92
C LEU A 359 6.30 21.89 12.13
N PRO A 360 5.00 22.14 12.39
CA PRO A 360 4.02 21.05 12.52
C PRO A 360 3.91 20.17 11.25
N GLY A 361 3.98 20.78 10.06
CA GLY A 361 3.99 20.02 8.81
C GLY A 361 5.28 19.22 8.61
N LYS A 362 6.42 19.76 9.04
CA LYS A 362 7.70 19.04 9.02
C LYS A 362 7.69 17.82 9.95
N LEU A 363 7.15 17.97 11.16
CA LEU A 363 7.00 16.88 12.12
C LEU A 363 6.03 15.81 11.62
N LEU A 364 4.85 16.22 11.12
CA LEU A 364 3.87 15.29 10.54
C LEU A 364 4.49 14.47 9.39
N PHE A 365 5.19 15.13 8.48
CA PHE A 365 5.85 14.44 7.37
C PHE A 365 6.92 13.47 7.86
N ALA A 366 7.81 13.91 8.77
CA ALA A 366 8.84 13.04 9.34
C ALA A 366 8.24 11.80 10.04
N VAL A 367 7.18 11.96 10.85
CA VAL A 367 6.51 10.85 11.54
C VAL A 367 5.92 9.83 10.56
N LEU A 368 5.27 10.29 9.48
CA LEU A 368 4.68 9.40 8.48
C LEU A 368 5.75 8.59 7.74
N VAL A 369 6.86 9.22 7.35
CA VAL A 369 7.96 8.55 6.63
C VAL A 369 8.68 7.56 7.55
N GLU A 370 8.96 7.94 8.80
CA GLU A 370 9.58 7.07 9.81
C GLU A 370 8.70 5.87 10.18
N GLY A 371 7.40 6.09 10.40
CA GLY A 371 6.47 5.03 10.78
C GLY A 371 6.35 3.95 9.70
N PHE A 372 6.16 4.34 8.43
CA PHE A 372 6.08 3.37 7.33
C PHE A 372 7.44 2.78 6.95
N GLY A 373 8.52 3.56 7.04
CA GLY A 373 9.88 3.06 6.86
C GLY A 373 10.25 2.01 7.91
N GLY A 374 9.88 2.24 9.17
CA GLY A 374 10.01 1.29 10.27
C GLY A 374 9.20 0.01 10.02
N ALA A 375 7.96 0.12 9.56
CA ALA A 375 7.15 -1.06 9.23
C ALA A 375 7.75 -1.91 8.09
N LEU A 376 8.35 -1.28 7.07
CA LEU A 376 9.07 -2.00 6.01
C LEU A 376 10.34 -2.67 6.56
N ALA A 377 11.07 -1.99 7.44
CA ALA A 377 12.26 -2.57 8.08
C ALA A 377 11.92 -3.74 9.00
N MET A 378 10.78 -3.68 9.72
CA MET A 378 10.27 -4.83 10.49
C MET A 378 9.94 -6.01 9.59
N LEU A 379 9.28 -5.79 8.44
CA LEU A 379 9.02 -6.85 7.47
C LEU A 379 10.33 -7.50 7.00
N LEU A 380 11.33 -6.70 6.63
CA LEU A 380 12.63 -7.20 6.17
C LEU A 380 13.40 -7.94 7.28
N MET A 381 13.27 -7.49 8.53
CA MET A 381 13.84 -8.15 9.69
C MET A 381 13.22 -9.54 9.90
N THR A 382 11.88 -9.64 9.90
CA THR A 382 11.16 -10.91 10.00
C THR A 382 11.49 -11.87 8.86
N MET A 383 11.67 -11.35 7.63
CA MET A 383 12.14 -12.16 6.50
C MET A 383 13.54 -12.75 6.74
N GLY A 384 14.43 -12.00 7.38
CA GLY A 384 15.79 -12.45 7.70
C GLY A 384 15.86 -13.48 8.83
N GLU A 385 14.85 -13.52 9.70
CA GLU A 385 14.74 -14.48 10.82
C GLU A 385 14.07 -15.80 10.43
N THR A 386 13.37 -15.83 9.30
CA THR A 386 12.56 -16.97 8.88
C THR A 386 13.29 -17.79 7.83
N TYR A 387 13.38 -19.11 8.02
CA TYR A 387 13.84 -20.05 7.00
C TYR A 387 12.79 -20.19 5.89
N LEU A 388 12.87 -19.29 4.90
CA LEU A 388 11.94 -19.25 3.78
C LEU A 388 12.35 -20.24 2.67
N SER A 389 11.38 -21.00 2.16
CA SER A 389 11.53 -21.73 0.90
C SER A 389 11.66 -20.75 -0.27
N TRP A 390 12.19 -21.19 -1.42
CA TRP A 390 12.31 -20.32 -2.61
C TRP A 390 10.98 -19.72 -3.07
N THR A 391 9.87 -20.45 -2.93
CA THR A 391 8.53 -19.95 -3.21
C THR A 391 8.11 -18.89 -2.21
N ALA A 392 8.38 -19.10 -0.92
CA ALA A 392 8.11 -18.11 0.12
C ALA A 392 8.99 -16.87 -0.06
N VAL A 393 10.27 -17.01 -0.38
CA VAL A 393 11.17 -15.89 -0.75
C VAL A 393 10.56 -15.06 -1.88
N ALA A 394 10.05 -15.71 -2.94
CA ALA A 394 9.44 -15.01 -4.07
C ALA A 394 8.18 -14.23 -3.65
N VAL A 395 7.29 -14.86 -2.87
CA VAL A 395 6.07 -14.23 -2.36
C VAL A 395 6.41 -13.04 -1.46
N TRP A 396 7.23 -13.25 -0.43
CA TRP A 396 7.61 -12.21 0.52
C TRP A 396 8.40 -11.07 -0.12
N SER A 397 9.25 -11.35 -1.11
CA SER A 397 9.92 -10.31 -1.90
C SER A 397 8.90 -9.48 -2.69
N GLY A 398 7.87 -10.12 -3.26
CA GLY A 398 6.77 -9.43 -3.91
C GLY A 398 5.97 -8.53 -2.94
N LEU A 399 5.70 -9.02 -1.72
CA LEU A 399 5.06 -8.25 -0.66
C LEU A 399 5.93 -7.05 -0.21
N ALA A 400 7.23 -7.26 -0.01
CA ALA A 400 8.18 -6.21 0.35
C ALA A 400 8.29 -5.13 -0.76
N LEU A 401 8.32 -5.55 -2.02
CA LEU A 401 8.25 -4.64 -3.18
C LEU A 401 6.95 -3.83 -3.18
N GLY A 402 5.81 -4.49 -2.94
CA GLY A 402 4.50 -3.84 -2.80
C GLY A 402 4.50 -2.81 -1.67
N GLN A 403 5.03 -3.15 -0.50
CA GLN A 403 5.12 -2.23 0.63
C GLN A 403 6.09 -1.06 0.38
N GLY A 404 7.21 -1.29 -0.31
CA GLY A 404 8.10 -0.22 -0.77
C GLY A 404 7.40 0.76 -1.72
N LEU A 405 6.54 0.26 -2.60
CA LEU A 405 5.72 1.08 -3.49
C LEU A 405 4.65 1.88 -2.73
N LEU A 406 4.01 1.27 -1.72
CA LEU A 406 3.07 1.97 -0.83
C LEU A 406 3.77 3.09 -0.04
N LEU A 407 4.99 2.83 0.47
CA LEU A 407 5.81 3.84 1.15
C LEU A 407 6.16 4.99 0.19
N PHE A 408 6.51 4.69 -1.06
CA PHE A 408 6.77 5.73 -2.05
C PHE A 408 5.54 6.61 -2.33
N LEU A 409 4.36 6.00 -2.52
CA LEU A 409 3.09 6.73 -2.68
C LEU A 409 2.80 7.60 -1.45
N LEU A 410 2.93 7.03 -0.24
CA LEU A 410 2.75 7.77 1.00
C LEU A 410 3.68 8.98 1.08
N ILE A 411 4.96 8.83 0.76
CA ILE A 411 5.93 9.94 0.77
C ILE A 411 5.47 11.05 -0.18
N ALA A 412 5.04 10.70 -1.40
CA ALA A 412 4.56 11.68 -2.36
C ALA A 412 3.30 12.41 -1.88
N ASP A 413 2.31 11.66 -1.39
CA ASP A 413 1.02 12.20 -0.94
C ASP A 413 1.12 13.01 0.35
N SER A 414 1.87 12.50 1.33
CA SER A 414 2.12 13.22 2.58
C SER A 414 2.93 14.48 2.35
N PHE A 415 3.87 14.48 1.40
CA PHE A 415 4.57 15.69 1.00
C PHE A 415 3.62 16.72 0.37
N ASP A 416 2.77 16.32 -0.58
CA ASP A 416 1.77 17.20 -1.19
C ASP A 416 0.78 17.78 -0.17
N LEU A 417 0.35 16.96 0.80
CA LEU A 417 -0.48 17.38 1.93
C LEU A 417 0.21 18.46 2.75
N VAL A 418 1.46 18.22 3.19
CA VAL A 418 2.14 19.18 4.06
C VAL A 418 2.56 20.44 3.32
N GLU A 419 2.90 20.32 2.04
CA GLU A 419 3.19 21.43 1.15
C GLU A 419 1.96 22.32 0.99
N THR A 420 0.78 21.71 0.79
CA THR A 420 -0.48 22.42 0.58
C THR A 420 -1.05 23.03 1.85
N ILE A 421 -0.98 22.38 3.02
CA ILE A 421 -1.59 22.89 4.27
C ILE A 421 -0.61 23.75 5.09
N PHE A 422 0.65 23.32 5.18
CA PHE A 422 1.64 23.94 6.06
C PHE A 422 2.68 24.79 5.33
N GLY A 423 2.74 24.72 4.00
CA GLY A 423 3.54 25.63 3.17
C GLY A 423 3.01 27.05 3.15
N ARG A 424 3.90 28.02 2.90
CA ARG A 424 3.50 29.41 2.65
C ARG A 424 3.21 29.56 1.15
N VAL A 425 1.98 29.93 0.81
CA VAL A 425 1.49 30.08 -0.57
C VAL A 425 1.51 31.57 -0.90
N ALA A 426 2.45 32.03 -1.73
CA ALA A 426 2.49 33.40 -2.27
C ALA A 426 3.65 33.69 -3.23
N ARG A 427 4.53 32.74 -3.57
CA ARG A 427 5.74 33.06 -4.36
C ARG A 427 5.41 33.53 -5.79
N ARG A 428 4.31 33.02 -6.36
CA ARG A 428 3.89 33.29 -7.74
C ARG A 428 2.43 33.74 -7.81
N HIS A 429 1.95 34.44 -6.78
CA HIS A 429 0.58 34.96 -6.75
C HIS A 429 0.36 36.00 -7.84
N TYR A 430 -0.75 35.88 -8.56
CA TYR A 430 -1.20 36.85 -9.55
C TYR A 430 -2.58 37.35 -9.13
N GLU A 431 -2.70 38.66 -8.92
CA GLU A 431 -3.98 39.29 -8.63
C GLU A 431 -4.59 39.76 -9.96
N PRO A 432 -5.73 39.19 -10.38
CA PRO A 432 -6.30 39.45 -11.70
C PRO A 432 -7.15 40.73 -11.68
N ILE A 433 -6.49 41.89 -11.62
CA ILE A 433 -7.14 43.21 -11.61
C ILE A 433 -7.41 43.65 -13.05
N PRO A 434 -8.62 44.15 -13.40
CA PRO A 434 -8.89 44.66 -14.73
C PRO A 434 -7.92 45.79 -15.09
N ALA A 435 -7.30 45.70 -16.27
CA ALA A 435 -6.46 46.77 -16.80
C ALA A 435 -7.25 48.10 -16.88
N PRO A 436 -6.64 49.27 -16.64
CA PRO A 436 -7.30 50.58 -16.76
C PRO A 436 -7.89 50.83 -18.16
N ALA A 437 -8.93 51.67 -18.25
CA ALA A 437 -9.48 52.08 -19.53
C ALA A 437 -8.41 52.80 -20.38
N GLY A 438 -8.32 52.45 -21.66
CA GLY A 438 -7.30 52.99 -22.58
C GLY A 438 -5.91 52.35 -22.47
N ALA A 439 -5.72 51.32 -21.64
CA ALA A 439 -4.48 50.54 -21.64
C ALA A 439 -4.23 49.88 -23.01
N SER A 440 -2.99 49.94 -23.49
CA SER A 440 -2.58 49.27 -24.73
C SER A 440 -2.44 47.77 -24.49
N LEU A 441 -3.54 47.03 -24.68
CA LEU A 441 -3.59 45.59 -24.49
C LEU A 441 -3.39 44.83 -25.82
N PRO A 442 -2.78 43.63 -25.80
CA PRO A 442 -2.53 42.84 -27.00
C PRO A 442 -3.84 42.41 -27.66
N LYS A 443 -3.86 42.25 -28.99
CA LYS A 443 -5.05 41.71 -29.65
C LYS A 443 -5.20 40.21 -29.34
N VAL A 444 -6.39 39.80 -28.92
CA VAL A 444 -6.71 38.41 -28.56
C VAL A 444 -7.57 37.77 -29.64
N SER A 445 -7.17 36.61 -30.16
CA SER A 445 -8.01 35.76 -31.03
C SER A 445 -8.57 34.62 -30.21
N ILE A 446 -9.88 34.62 -29.98
CA ILE A 446 -10.57 33.59 -29.19
C ILE A 446 -10.99 32.46 -30.11
N HIS A 447 -10.54 31.24 -29.84
CA HIS A 447 -10.88 30.03 -30.58
C HIS A 447 -11.94 29.25 -29.82
N LEU A 448 -13.10 29.06 -30.45
CA LEU A 448 -14.27 28.37 -29.94
C LEU A 448 -14.54 27.11 -30.80
N PRO A 449 -13.94 25.95 -30.48
CA PRO A 449 -14.23 24.71 -31.18
C PRO A 449 -15.61 24.16 -30.74
N ILE A 450 -16.42 23.72 -31.71
CA ILE A 450 -17.74 23.09 -31.47
C ILE A 450 -17.83 21.76 -32.23
N CYS A 451 -18.54 20.78 -31.66
CA CYS A 451 -18.84 19.45 -32.21
C CYS A 451 -20.17 18.90 -31.64
N ASN A 452 -21.24 19.01 -32.42
CA ASN A 452 -22.58 18.50 -32.12
C ASN A 452 -23.25 19.04 -30.83
N GLU A 453 -22.79 20.14 -30.22
CA GLU A 453 -23.46 20.73 -29.07
C GLU A 453 -24.81 21.35 -29.43
N PRO A 454 -25.76 21.42 -28.47
CA PRO A 454 -27.03 22.08 -28.72
C PRO A 454 -26.85 23.54 -29.16
N PRO A 455 -27.50 24.00 -30.25
CA PRO A 455 -27.26 25.33 -30.80
C PRO A 455 -27.58 26.47 -29.82
N HIS A 456 -28.53 26.27 -28.90
CA HIS A 456 -28.86 27.26 -27.88
C HIS A 456 -27.77 27.45 -26.83
N MET A 457 -27.01 26.39 -26.51
CA MET A 457 -25.90 26.43 -25.56
C MET A 457 -24.75 27.26 -26.15
N VAL A 458 -24.38 26.97 -27.40
CA VAL A 458 -23.32 27.71 -28.10
C VAL A 458 -23.68 29.19 -28.26
N ARG A 459 -24.96 29.51 -28.54
CA ARG A 459 -25.44 30.90 -28.59
C ARG A 459 -25.23 31.65 -27.27
N GLN A 460 -25.49 31.01 -26.12
CA GLN A 460 -25.23 31.64 -24.82
C GLN A 460 -23.74 31.95 -24.61
N THR A 461 -22.85 31.07 -25.06
CA THR A 461 -21.40 31.33 -25.02
C THR A 461 -21.03 32.49 -25.94
N LEU A 462 -21.57 32.55 -27.15
CA LEU A 462 -21.32 33.63 -28.10
C LEU A 462 -21.83 34.98 -27.59
N ASP A 463 -23.02 35.03 -27.00
CA ASP A 463 -23.57 36.23 -26.36
C ASP A 463 -22.68 36.70 -25.19
N ALA A 464 -22.15 35.77 -24.39
CA ALA A 464 -21.22 36.09 -23.31
C ALA A 464 -19.88 36.64 -23.83
N LEU A 465 -19.36 36.08 -24.93
CA LEU A 465 -18.15 36.58 -25.58
C LEU A 465 -18.39 37.97 -26.22
N ALA A 466 -19.59 38.23 -26.74
CA ALA A 466 -19.95 39.54 -27.29
C ALA A 466 -20.03 40.62 -26.21
N ALA A 467 -20.30 40.23 -24.96
CA ALA A 467 -20.35 41.11 -23.80
C ALA A 467 -18.98 41.37 -23.13
N LEU A 468 -17.88 40.84 -23.67
CA LEU A 468 -16.53 41.10 -23.14
C LEU A 468 -16.20 42.60 -23.17
N ASP A 469 -15.72 43.12 -22.05
CA ASP A 469 -15.19 44.48 -21.95
C ASP A 469 -13.77 44.51 -22.51
N TYR A 470 -13.62 44.35 -23.82
CA TYR A 470 -12.32 44.33 -24.50
C TYR A 470 -12.50 44.76 -25.94
N GLU A 471 -11.74 45.75 -26.42
CA GLU A 471 -11.95 46.24 -27.79
C GLU A 471 -11.25 45.35 -28.84
N ARG A 472 -9.98 45.01 -28.58
CA ARG A 472 -9.07 44.37 -29.54
C ARG A 472 -9.18 42.84 -29.50
N PHE A 473 -10.32 42.29 -29.88
CA PHE A 473 -10.47 40.84 -30.01
C PHE A 473 -11.23 40.42 -31.27
N GLU A 474 -11.04 39.15 -31.65
CA GLU A 474 -11.88 38.42 -32.58
C GLU A 474 -12.29 37.07 -31.96
N VAL A 475 -13.35 36.46 -32.48
CA VAL A 475 -13.82 35.13 -32.12
C VAL A 475 -13.89 34.29 -33.40
N LEU A 476 -13.13 33.19 -33.42
CA LEU A 476 -13.20 32.17 -34.45
C LEU A 476 -13.99 31.00 -33.90
N VAL A 477 -15.13 30.70 -34.53
CA VAL A 477 -15.99 29.57 -34.20
C VAL A 477 -15.74 28.47 -35.20
N ILE A 478 -15.31 27.30 -34.73
CA ILE A 478 -14.84 26.20 -35.58
C ILE A 478 -15.70 24.98 -35.32
N ASP A 479 -16.71 24.80 -36.18
CA ASP A 479 -17.51 23.59 -36.23
C ASP A 479 -16.72 22.44 -36.86
N ASN A 480 -16.58 21.37 -36.10
CA ASN A 480 -15.75 20.23 -36.45
C ASN A 480 -16.46 18.91 -36.13
N ASN A 481 -16.57 18.04 -37.13
CA ASN A 481 -17.20 16.72 -37.05
C ASN A 481 -18.70 16.75 -36.70
N THR A 482 -19.39 17.85 -36.98
CA THR A 482 -20.86 17.93 -37.00
C THR A 482 -21.34 17.64 -38.42
N MET A 483 -22.18 16.60 -38.58
CA MET A 483 -22.71 16.21 -39.89
C MET A 483 -24.12 16.77 -40.15
N ASP A 484 -24.82 17.19 -39.10
CA ASP A 484 -26.20 17.67 -39.17
C ASP A 484 -26.24 19.20 -39.30
N PRO A 485 -26.70 19.74 -40.46
CA PRO A 485 -26.85 21.18 -40.66
C PRO A 485 -27.75 21.86 -39.65
N HIS A 486 -28.78 21.17 -39.14
CA HIS A 486 -29.69 21.74 -38.14
C HIS A 486 -29.01 22.05 -36.80
N VAL A 487 -27.80 21.53 -36.58
CA VAL A 487 -27.00 21.82 -35.40
C VAL A 487 -26.09 23.03 -35.61
N TRP A 488 -25.40 23.12 -36.74
CA TRP A 488 -24.38 24.17 -36.94
C TRP A 488 -24.90 25.44 -37.65
N GLU A 489 -25.92 25.34 -38.52
CA GLU A 489 -26.48 26.51 -39.23
C GLU A 489 -27.01 27.59 -38.27
N PRO A 490 -27.78 27.27 -37.19
CA PRO A 490 -28.27 28.29 -36.27
C PRO A 490 -27.14 29.02 -35.51
N VAL A 491 -25.99 28.36 -35.35
CA VAL A 491 -24.80 28.96 -34.73
C VAL A 491 -24.14 29.92 -35.72
N ALA A 492 -24.00 29.52 -36.99
CA ALA A 492 -23.46 30.37 -38.05
C ALA A 492 -24.28 31.65 -38.25
N GLU A 493 -25.61 31.54 -38.29
CA GLU A 493 -26.53 32.68 -38.36
C GLU A 493 -26.38 33.63 -37.17
N HIS A 494 -26.19 33.08 -35.97
CA HIS A 494 -25.99 33.89 -34.78
C HIS A 494 -24.64 34.62 -34.79
N CYS A 495 -23.57 33.98 -35.25
CA CYS A 495 -22.27 34.64 -35.46
C CYS A 495 -22.40 35.83 -36.43
N ALA A 496 -23.11 35.65 -37.55
CA ALA A 496 -23.35 36.72 -38.51
C ALA A 496 -24.10 37.91 -37.88
N ARG A 497 -25.05 37.66 -36.97
CA ARG A 497 -25.77 38.73 -36.23
C ARG A 497 -24.90 39.47 -35.23
N LEU A 498 -23.96 38.80 -34.57
CA LEU A 498 -23.03 39.43 -33.61
C LEU A 498 -21.97 40.31 -34.30
N GLY A 499 -21.84 40.20 -35.62
CA GLY A 499 -21.06 41.11 -36.45
C GLY A 499 -19.65 40.62 -36.77
N PRO A 500 -18.80 41.47 -37.36
CA PRO A 500 -17.56 41.06 -38.04
C PRO A 500 -16.47 40.51 -37.11
N LYS A 501 -16.58 40.71 -35.80
CA LYS A 501 -15.67 40.09 -34.82
C LYS A 501 -15.89 38.58 -34.69
N PHE A 502 -17.04 38.05 -35.12
CA PHE A 502 -17.41 36.65 -34.98
C PHE A 502 -17.36 35.96 -36.35
N ARG A 503 -16.33 35.13 -36.56
CA ARG A 503 -16.10 34.40 -37.82
C ARG A 503 -16.40 32.93 -37.62
N PHE A 504 -17.31 32.39 -38.41
CA PHE A 504 -17.73 31.00 -38.34
C PHE A 504 -17.11 30.16 -39.47
N PHE A 505 -16.62 28.97 -39.13
CA PHE A 505 -16.08 27.98 -40.05
C PHE A 505 -16.72 26.62 -39.77
N THR A 506 -17.15 25.91 -40.81
CA THR A 506 -17.51 24.50 -40.72
C THR A 506 -16.52 23.66 -41.53
N LEU A 507 -15.95 22.65 -40.90
CA LEU A 507 -14.93 21.78 -41.48
C LEU A 507 -15.48 20.43 -41.96
N GLY A 508 -16.76 20.15 -41.69
CA GLY A 508 -17.35 18.82 -41.89
C GLY A 508 -16.56 17.76 -41.13
N LYS A 509 -16.14 16.69 -41.82
CA LYS A 509 -15.30 15.65 -41.22
C LYS A 509 -13.82 16.03 -41.28
N TYR A 510 -13.22 16.33 -40.13
CA TYR A 510 -11.85 16.84 -40.04
C TYR A 510 -10.99 16.06 -39.04
N PRO A 511 -9.71 15.75 -39.36
CA PRO A 511 -8.83 14.96 -38.50
C PRO A 511 -8.38 15.74 -37.25
N GLY A 512 -7.80 15.03 -36.28
CA GLY A 512 -7.19 15.65 -35.09
C GLY A 512 -8.17 16.12 -34.01
N PHE A 513 -9.48 15.89 -34.17
CA PHE A 513 -10.52 16.28 -33.21
C PHE A 513 -10.38 17.76 -32.77
N LYS A 514 -10.47 18.09 -31.48
CA LYS A 514 -10.35 19.45 -30.96
C LYS A 514 -9.01 20.09 -31.33
N ALA A 515 -7.89 19.38 -31.18
CA ALA A 515 -6.57 19.88 -31.55
C ALA A 515 -6.47 20.26 -33.05
N GLY A 516 -7.06 19.45 -33.94
CA GLY A 516 -7.10 19.73 -35.38
C GLY A 516 -7.91 20.99 -35.70
N ALA A 517 -9.06 21.18 -35.04
CA ALA A 517 -9.88 22.39 -35.17
C ALA A 517 -9.13 23.64 -34.65
N LEU A 518 -8.43 23.53 -33.53
CA LEU A 518 -7.63 24.63 -32.98
C LEU A 518 -6.41 24.96 -33.87
N ASN A 519 -5.79 23.97 -34.51
CA ASN A 519 -4.73 24.19 -35.48
C ASN A 519 -5.24 24.86 -36.77
N PHE A 520 -6.48 24.56 -37.19
CA PHE A 520 -7.14 25.29 -38.26
C PHE A 520 -7.37 26.75 -37.85
N ALA A 521 -7.95 26.98 -36.67
CA ALA A 521 -8.17 28.32 -36.13
C ALA A 521 -6.88 29.14 -36.00
N LEU A 522 -5.77 28.52 -35.61
CA LEU A 522 -4.46 29.17 -35.52
C LEU A 522 -3.97 29.71 -36.88
N ARG A 523 -4.27 29.03 -37.98
CA ARG A 523 -3.94 29.50 -39.34
C ARG A 523 -4.83 30.66 -39.78
N GLU A 524 -6.10 30.63 -39.39
CA GLU A 524 -7.10 31.66 -39.71
C GLU A 524 -7.07 32.89 -38.78
N THR A 525 -6.25 32.84 -37.73
CA THR A 525 -6.07 33.90 -36.75
C THR A 525 -5.57 35.18 -37.40
N ALA A 526 -6.14 36.31 -37.00
CA ALA A 526 -5.73 37.62 -37.47
C ALA A 526 -4.20 37.81 -37.35
N PRO A 527 -3.52 38.33 -38.38
CA PRO A 527 -2.06 38.49 -38.37
C PRO A 527 -1.55 39.32 -37.18
N ASP A 528 -2.30 40.37 -36.82
CA ASP A 528 -2.02 41.30 -35.73
C ASP A 528 -2.45 40.79 -34.33
N ALA A 529 -3.04 39.61 -34.22
CA ALA A 529 -3.29 38.97 -32.93
C ALA A 529 -1.97 38.48 -32.31
N GLU A 530 -1.79 38.73 -31.01
CA GLU A 530 -0.59 38.37 -30.25
C GLU A 530 -0.85 37.24 -29.23
N VAL A 531 -2.11 37.09 -28.83
CA VAL A 531 -2.58 36.13 -27.83
C VAL A 531 -3.74 35.31 -28.41
N ILE A 532 -3.73 34.01 -28.13
CA ILE A 532 -4.78 33.07 -28.48
C ILE A 532 -5.57 32.72 -27.23
N GLY A 533 -6.87 33.00 -27.19
CA GLY A 533 -7.76 32.51 -26.15
C GLY A 533 -8.40 31.20 -26.59
N VAL A 534 -8.57 30.23 -25.68
CA VAL A 534 -9.36 29.03 -25.95
C VAL A 534 -10.44 28.89 -24.90
N ILE A 535 -11.65 28.65 -25.36
CA ILE A 535 -12.81 28.43 -24.51
C ILE A 535 -13.70 27.33 -25.08
N ASP A 536 -14.30 26.55 -24.18
CA ASP A 536 -15.26 25.51 -24.56
C ASP A 536 -16.63 26.11 -24.90
N SER A 537 -17.38 25.36 -25.72
CA SER A 537 -18.66 25.72 -26.34
C SER A 537 -19.83 25.93 -25.38
N ASP A 538 -19.63 25.64 -24.11
CA ASP A 538 -20.63 25.68 -23.05
C ASP A 538 -20.35 26.72 -21.97
N TYR A 539 -19.25 27.49 -22.06
CA TYR A 539 -18.87 28.47 -21.04
C TYR A 539 -19.59 29.80 -21.18
N ILE A 540 -20.03 30.36 -20.06
CA ILE A 540 -20.45 31.77 -19.95
C ILE A 540 -19.33 32.52 -19.24
N VAL A 541 -18.73 33.50 -19.90
CA VAL A 541 -17.58 34.28 -19.39
C VAL A 541 -18.00 35.52 -18.62
N ASP A 542 -17.15 35.90 -17.68
CA ASP A 542 -17.15 37.21 -17.02
C ASP A 542 -16.61 38.26 -18.02
N PRO A 543 -17.30 39.41 -18.21
CA PRO A 543 -16.87 40.48 -19.11
C PRO A 543 -15.42 40.96 -18.90
N ASP A 544 -14.91 40.90 -17.67
CA ASP A 544 -13.57 41.38 -17.32
C ASP A 544 -12.45 40.39 -17.66
N TRP A 545 -12.77 39.18 -18.13
CA TRP A 545 -11.80 38.08 -18.27
C TRP A 545 -10.51 38.49 -19.01
N LEU A 546 -10.64 39.10 -20.19
CA LEU A 546 -9.49 39.51 -20.98
C LEU A 546 -8.74 40.69 -20.34
N ARG A 547 -9.43 41.68 -19.77
CA ARG A 547 -8.80 42.82 -19.08
C ARG A 547 -8.02 42.39 -17.86
N CYS A 548 -8.45 41.33 -17.19
CA CYS A 548 -7.78 40.78 -16.01
C CYS A 548 -6.60 39.88 -16.34
N MET A 549 -6.63 39.15 -17.46
CA MET A 549 -5.66 38.07 -17.74
C MET A 549 -4.67 38.40 -18.84
N ALA A 550 -5.03 39.22 -19.84
CA ALA A 550 -4.12 39.64 -20.91
C ALA A 550 -2.88 40.43 -20.42
N PRO A 551 -2.95 41.28 -19.38
CA PRO A 551 -1.78 42.03 -18.89
C PRO A 551 -0.62 41.14 -18.43
N ALA A 552 -0.87 39.87 -18.08
CA ALA A 552 0.20 38.95 -17.71
C ALA A 552 1.23 38.71 -18.85
N PHE A 553 0.86 38.97 -20.10
CA PHE A 553 1.75 38.83 -21.26
C PHE A 553 2.75 39.99 -21.44
N ASP A 554 2.67 41.05 -20.63
CA ASP A 554 3.72 42.07 -20.56
C ASP A 554 5.06 41.46 -20.13
N ASN A 555 5.02 40.37 -19.38
CA ASN A 555 6.20 39.56 -19.12
C ASN A 555 6.46 38.59 -20.30
N PRO A 556 7.57 38.73 -21.04
CA PRO A 556 7.86 37.89 -22.20
C PRO A 556 8.07 36.41 -21.85
N ALA A 557 8.41 36.10 -20.59
CA ALA A 557 8.54 34.73 -20.11
C ALA A 557 7.19 34.01 -20.01
N VAL A 558 6.06 34.73 -19.90
CA VAL A 558 4.74 34.12 -19.79
C VAL A 558 4.32 33.55 -21.16
N GLY A 559 4.22 32.22 -21.22
CA GLY A 559 3.75 31.47 -22.37
C GLY A 559 2.23 31.29 -22.37
N PHE A 560 1.62 31.11 -21.20
CA PHE A 560 0.17 31.00 -21.08
C PHE A 560 -0.36 31.45 -19.71
N THR A 561 -1.64 31.80 -19.69
CA THR A 561 -2.42 32.04 -18.48
C THR A 561 -3.58 31.06 -18.39
N GLN A 562 -3.99 30.75 -17.16
CA GLN A 562 -5.06 29.79 -16.88
C GLN A 562 -5.93 30.30 -15.73
N SER A 563 -7.24 30.25 -15.94
CA SER A 563 -8.25 30.42 -14.88
C SER A 563 -8.86 29.06 -14.52
N PRO A 564 -9.51 28.92 -13.35
CA PRO A 564 -10.16 27.68 -12.95
C PRO A 564 -11.24 27.27 -13.94
N GLN A 565 -11.46 25.96 -14.11
CA GLN A 565 -12.73 25.48 -14.67
C GLN A 565 -13.77 25.52 -13.56
N ASP A 566 -14.85 26.26 -13.78
CA ASP A 566 -15.96 26.40 -12.85
C ASP A 566 -17.28 26.04 -13.57
N TYR A 567 -18.34 25.80 -12.81
CA TYR A 567 -19.58 25.21 -13.34
C TYR A 567 -20.83 25.88 -12.77
N ARG A 568 -21.84 26.07 -13.62
CA ARG A 568 -23.09 26.77 -13.25
C ARG A 568 -24.27 25.87 -12.87
N ASP A 569 -24.17 24.56 -13.11
CA ASP A 569 -25.25 23.59 -12.97
C ASP A 569 -25.14 22.69 -11.72
N ASN A 570 -24.52 23.20 -10.65
CA ASN A 570 -24.31 22.47 -9.41
C ASN A 570 -25.59 22.25 -8.57
N ASP A 571 -26.67 22.96 -8.91
CA ASP A 571 -28.01 22.83 -8.33
C ASP A 571 -28.87 21.78 -9.05
N GLY A 572 -28.37 21.17 -10.13
CA GLY A 572 -29.04 20.13 -10.92
C GLY A 572 -29.28 18.78 -10.21
N GLY A 573 -29.05 18.70 -8.89
CA GLY A 573 -29.27 17.52 -8.05
C GLY A 573 -28.06 17.14 -7.20
N LEU A 574 -28.23 16.14 -6.32
CA LEU A 574 -27.16 15.72 -5.42
C LEU A 574 -25.93 15.20 -6.18
N PHE A 575 -26.11 14.44 -7.27
CA PHE A 575 -25.00 13.96 -8.11
C PHE A 575 -24.14 15.11 -8.67
N LYS A 576 -24.78 16.12 -9.28
CA LYS A 576 -24.10 17.32 -9.81
C LYS A 576 -23.39 18.09 -8.70
N ARG A 577 -24.03 18.26 -7.54
CA ARG A 577 -23.39 18.89 -6.36
C ARG A 577 -22.14 18.15 -5.90
N LEU A 578 -22.18 16.81 -5.80
CA LEU A 578 -21.02 16.03 -5.37
C LEU A 578 -19.88 16.08 -6.39
N MET A 579 -20.22 16.03 -7.69
CA MET A 579 -19.26 16.17 -8.79
C MET A 579 -18.59 17.55 -8.79
N PHE A 580 -19.36 18.62 -8.59
CA PHE A 580 -18.84 19.98 -8.46
C PHE A 580 -17.75 20.08 -7.39
N TRP A 581 -18.03 19.53 -6.21
CA TRP A 581 -17.06 19.57 -5.11
C TRP A 581 -15.85 18.67 -5.35
N GLU A 582 -16.02 17.54 -6.03
CA GLU A 582 -14.88 16.70 -6.45
C GLU A 582 -13.93 17.45 -7.40
N TYR A 583 -14.45 18.21 -8.36
CA TYR A 583 -13.63 19.08 -9.21
C TYR A 583 -12.98 20.23 -8.44
N ALA A 584 -13.71 20.85 -7.51
CA ALA A 584 -13.27 22.04 -6.79
C ALA A 584 -11.92 21.85 -6.07
N GLY A 585 -11.65 20.67 -5.52
CA GLY A 585 -10.38 20.37 -4.86
C GLY A 585 -9.17 20.56 -5.77
N PHE A 586 -9.28 20.18 -7.04
CA PHE A 586 -8.20 20.29 -8.02
C PHE A 586 -7.88 21.76 -8.34
N PHE A 587 -8.88 22.61 -8.53
CA PHE A 587 -8.68 24.01 -8.93
C PHE A 587 -8.35 24.94 -7.75
N HIS A 588 -8.94 24.71 -6.57
CA HIS A 588 -8.73 25.58 -5.40
C HIS A 588 -7.53 25.16 -4.53
N ALA A 589 -7.13 23.88 -4.55
CA ALA A 589 -5.97 23.39 -3.83
C ALA A 589 -4.84 22.97 -4.78
N GLY A 590 -5.09 22.00 -5.66
CA GLY A 590 -4.05 21.39 -6.50
C GLY A 590 -3.33 22.39 -7.41
N MET A 591 -4.06 23.12 -8.26
CA MET A 591 -3.45 24.09 -9.19
C MET A 591 -2.77 25.25 -8.47
N VAL A 592 -3.31 25.66 -7.32
CA VAL A 592 -2.70 26.70 -6.49
C VAL A 592 -1.33 26.26 -5.99
N THR A 593 -1.22 25.03 -5.46
CA THR A 593 0.08 24.50 -5.01
C THR A 593 1.06 24.34 -6.18
N ARG A 594 0.59 23.86 -7.33
CA ARG A 594 1.43 23.71 -8.54
C ARG A 594 1.91 25.03 -9.10
N ASN A 595 1.11 26.09 -9.00
CA ASN A 595 1.48 27.43 -9.48
C ASN A 595 2.72 27.96 -8.77
N GLU A 596 2.92 27.64 -7.49
CA GLU A 596 4.12 28.01 -6.72
C GLU A 596 5.42 27.45 -7.29
N ARG A 597 5.33 26.45 -8.19
CA ARG A 597 6.47 25.80 -8.87
C ARG A 597 6.45 25.96 -10.38
N ASN A 598 5.62 26.84 -10.93
CA ASN A 598 5.47 27.02 -12.37
C ASN A 598 5.14 25.67 -13.07
N ALA A 599 4.22 24.90 -12.48
CA ALA A 599 3.93 23.51 -12.88
C ALA A 599 2.42 23.24 -13.04
N ILE A 600 1.63 24.28 -13.32
CA ILE A 600 0.19 24.14 -13.52
C ILE A 600 -0.09 23.27 -14.74
N ILE A 601 -1.21 22.56 -14.72
CA ILE A 601 -1.69 21.82 -15.88
C ILE A 601 -2.58 22.80 -16.67
N GLN A 602 -2.41 22.88 -17.98
CA GLN A 602 -3.30 23.66 -18.83
C GLN A 602 -4.54 22.81 -19.12
N HIS A 603 -5.73 23.38 -18.98
CA HIS A 603 -6.99 22.63 -18.92
C HIS A 603 -7.89 22.79 -20.16
N GLY A 604 -7.34 23.29 -21.27
CA GLY A 604 -8.04 23.28 -22.56
C GLY A 604 -9.17 24.29 -22.74
N THR A 605 -9.53 25.05 -21.71
CA THR A 605 -10.52 26.13 -21.70
C THR A 605 -10.11 27.20 -20.68
N MET A 606 -10.73 28.38 -20.73
CA MET A 606 -10.43 29.51 -19.84
C MET A 606 -8.94 29.84 -19.77
N THR A 607 -8.30 29.82 -20.94
CA THR A 607 -6.85 29.91 -21.10
C THR A 607 -6.50 30.93 -22.18
N LEU A 608 -5.41 31.66 -21.96
CA LEU A 608 -4.79 32.50 -22.97
C LEU A 608 -3.38 32.00 -23.21
N VAL A 609 -2.93 31.97 -24.47
CA VAL A 609 -1.62 31.46 -24.87
C VAL A 609 -0.94 32.49 -25.77
N ARG A 610 0.33 32.78 -25.53
CA ARG A 610 1.12 33.65 -26.42
C ARG A 610 1.21 33.00 -27.81
N LYS A 611 0.71 33.69 -28.84
CA LYS A 611 0.65 33.15 -30.21
C LYS A 611 2.03 32.71 -30.71
N ALA A 612 3.06 33.54 -30.50
CA ALA A 612 4.42 33.21 -30.90
C ALA A 612 4.93 31.91 -30.25
N ALA A 613 4.65 31.70 -28.95
CA ALA A 613 5.04 30.48 -28.25
C ALA A 613 4.31 29.26 -28.82
N LEU A 614 3.01 29.38 -29.09
CA LEU A 614 2.21 28.31 -29.69
C LEU A 614 2.69 27.93 -31.10
N VAL A 615 3.03 28.93 -31.94
CA VAL A 615 3.54 28.70 -33.29
C VAL A 615 4.92 28.07 -33.28
N ASN A 616 5.85 28.59 -32.46
CA ASN A 616 7.21 28.06 -32.35
C ASN A 616 7.22 26.60 -31.86
N GLU A 617 6.28 26.25 -30.99
CA GLU A 617 6.12 24.89 -30.47
C GLU A 617 5.18 24.01 -31.32
N GLN A 618 4.96 24.36 -32.58
CA GLN A 618 4.23 23.55 -33.58
C GLN A 618 2.74 23.32 -33.28
N GLY A 619 2.03 24.32 -32.74
CA GLY A 619 0.57 24.28 -32.56
C GLY A 619 0.10 23.23 -31.55
N TRP A 620 -1.14 22.76 -31.64
CA TRP A 620 -1.74 21.77 -30.75
C TRP A 620 -1.39 20.33 -31.18
N ALA A 621 -1.09 19.46 -30.21
CA ALA A 621 -0.67 18.08 -30.50
C ALA A 621 -1.85 17.14 -30.81
N GLU A 622 -2.13 16.93 -32.10
CA GLU A 622 -3.25 16.11 -32.59
C GLU A 622 -3.15 14.61 -32.24
N TRP A 623 -1.97 14.12 -31.87
CA TRP A 623 -1.80 12.72 -31.44
C TRP A 623 -2.27 12.47 -30.00
N CYS A 624 -2.45 13.52 -29.20
CA CYS A 624 -2.80 13.44 -27.79
C CYS A 624 -4.25 13.88 -27.58
N ILE A 625 -5.04 13.09 -26.84
CA ILE A 625 -6.43 13.43 -26.51
C ILE A 625 -6.56 14.48 -25.39
N THR A 626 -5.44 14.75 -24.71
CA THR A 626 -5.25 15.84 -23.76
C THR A 626 -4.17 16.74 -24.34
N GLU A 627 -4.45 17.32 -25.50
CA GLU A 627 -3.58 18.24 -26.23
C GLU A 627 -3.22 19.47 -25.39
N ASP A 628 -4.13 19.83 -24.49
CA ASP A 628 -4.09 20.92 -23.53
C ASP A 628 -2.93 20.77 -22.53
N SER A 629 -2.95 19.69 -21.75
CA SER A 629 -1.93 19.33 -20.78
C SER A 629 -0.59 19.06 -21.46
N GLN A 630 -0.63 18.52 -22.68
CA GLN A 630 0.58 18.29 -23.48
C GLN A 630 1.23 19.61 -23.90
N LEU A 631 0.44 20.60 -24.36
CA LEU A 631 0.93 21.91 -24.72
C LEU A 631 1.55 22.61 -23.50
N GLY A 632 0.87 22.59 -22.35
CA GLY A 632 1.40 23.18 -21.11
C GLY A 632 2.77 22.61 -20.74
N LEU A 633 2.94 21.29 -20.78
CA LEU A 633 4.24 20.64 -20.52
C LEU A 633 5.31 21.04 -21.54
N ARG A 634 4.96 21.10 -22.83
CA ARG A 634 5.89 21.48 -23.90
C ARG A 634 6.36 22.94 -23.74
N LEU A 635 5.44 23.86 -23.41
CA LEU A 635 5.80 25.26 -23.12
C LEU A 635 6.76 25.38 -21.94
N PHE A 636 6.58 24.59 -20.87
CA PHE A 636 7.54 24.56 -19.77
C PHE A 636 8.92 24.03 -20.20
N ARG A 637 8.96 23.01 -21.06
CA ARG A 637 10.23 22.47 -21.60
C ARG A 637 10.97 23.50 -22.46
N ALA A 638 10.23 24.37 -23.15
CA ALA A 638 10.77 25.50 -23.91
C ALA A 638 11.18 26.70 -23.03
N GLY A 639 11.02 26.61 -21.70
CA GLY A 639 11.42 27.63 -20.75
C GLY A 639 10.38 28.71 -20.46
N TYR A 640 9.16 28.59 -21.00
CA TYR A 640 8.08 29.52 -20.69
C TYR A 640 7.53 29.32 -19.27
N GLU A 641 6.91 30.38 -18.76
CA GLU A 641 6.20 30.41 -17.51
C GLU A 641 4.69 30.43 -17.71
N ALA A 642 3.98 29.99 -16.69
CA ALA A 642 2.53 30.06 -16.61
C ALA A 642 2.08 30.97 -15.46
N VAL A 643 0.92 31.59 -15.67
CA VAL A 643 0.21 32.37 -14.66
C VAL A 643 -1.15 31.71 -14.38
N TYR A 644 -1.43 31.43 -13.11
CA TYR A 644 -2.71 30.90 -12.68
C TYR A 644 -3.46 31.89 -11.80
N SER A 645 -4.73 32.15 -12.16
CA SER A 645 -5.66 32.90 -11.34
C SER A 645 -6.57 31.96 -10.55
N LYS A 646 -6.90 32.33 -9.30
CA LYS A 646 -7.92 31.63 -8.50
C LYS A 646 -9.34 32.15 -8.76
N LYS A 647 -9.48 33.32 -9.39
CA LYS A 647 -10.78 33.90 -9.72
C LYS A 647 -11.38 33.11 -10.89
N SER A 648 -12.61 32.65 -10.70
CA SER A 648 -13.43 32.11 -11.78
C SER A 648 -13.82 33.25 -12.72
N PHE A 649 -13.54 33.08 -14.01
CA PHE A 649 -13.88 34.02 -15.08
C PHE A 649 -14.85 33.41 -16.09
N GLY A 650 -15.29 32.18 -15.87
CA GLY A 650 -16.22 31.53 -16.76
C GLY A 650 -16.73 30.23 -16.17
N GLN A 651 -18.00 29.94 -16.45
CA GLN A 651 -18.71 28.79 -15.89
C GLN A 651 -19.30 27.94 -17.01
N GLY A 652 -18.88 26.68 -17.12
CA GLY A 652 -19.41 25.68 -18.05
C GLY A 652 -20.51 24.81 -17.44
N VAL A 653 -20.82 23.67 -18.07
CA VAL A 653 -21.75 22.66 -17.56
C VAL A 653 -21.05 21.33 -17.27
N MET A 654 -21.50 20.63 -16.23
CA MET A 654 -20.95 19.32 -15.87
C MET A 654 -21.61 18.20 -16.69
N PRO A 655 -20.98 17.00 -16.78
CA PRO A 655 -21.64 15.81 -17.30
C PRO A 655 -23.00 15.49 -16.64
N ASP A 656 -23.99 15.09 -17.43
CA ASP A 656 -25.36 14.81 -16.95
C ASP A 656 -25.53 13.45 -16.28
N ASP A 657 -24.71 12.47 -16.65
CA ASP A 657 -24.78 11.12 -16.12
C ASP A 657 -23.41 10.57 -15.71
N PHE A 658 -23.44 9.49 -14.92
CA PHE A 658 -22.23 8.84 -14.42
C PHE A 658 -21.32 8.28 -15.53
N ASN A 659 -21.87 7.85 -16.67
CA ASN A 659 -21.07 7.36 -17.79
C ASN A 659 -20.31 8.48 -18.49
N ALA A 660 -20.95 9.63 -18.71
CA ALA A 660 -20.32 10.82 -19.27
C ALA A 660 -19.20 11.31 -18.35
N PHE A 661 -19.45 11.37 -17.04
CA PHE A 661 -18.45 11.71 -16.03
C PHE A 661 -17.24 10.75 -16.06
N ARG A 662 -17.52 9.44 -16.02
CA ARG A 662 -16.50 8.38 -16.10
C ARG A 662 -15.68 8.43 -17.40
N LYS A 663 -16.33 8.64 -18.54
CA LYS A 663 -15.67 8.77 -19.85
C LYS A 663 -14.76 9.98 -19.91
N GLN A 664 -15.17 11.11 -19.34
CA GLN A 664 -14.33 12.30 -19.28
C GLN A 664 -13.05 12.01 -18.50
N ARG A 665 -13.19 11.47 -17.27
CA ARG A 665 -12.03 11.13 -16.44
C ARG A 665 -11.12 10.07 -17.05
N TYR A 666 -11.71 9.08 -17.74
CA TYR A 666 -10.97 8.06 -18.48
C TYR A 666 -10.05 8.68 -19.54
N ARG A 667 -10.56 9.66 -20.33
CA ARG A 667 -9.76 10.35 -21.36
C ARG A 667 -8.59 11.11 -20.75
N TRP A 668 -8.81 11.77 -19.61
CA TRP A 668 -7.75 12.50 -18.90
C TRP A 668 -6.64 11.56 -18.40
N ALA A 669 -7.00 10.47 -17.74
CA ALA A 669 -6.04 9.49 -17.24
C ALA A 669 -5.25 8.80 -18.38
N TYR A 670 -5.95 8.43 -19.46
CA TYR A 670 -5.30 7.87 -20.65
C TYR A 670 -4.33 8.88 -21.29
N GLY A 671 -4.76 10.13 -21.45
CA GLY A 671 -3.96 11.22 -22.03
C GLY A 671 -2.71 11.53 -21.20
N ALA A 672 -2.82 11.58 -19.88
CA ALA A 672 -1.67 11.77 -19.00
C ALA A 672 -0.61 10.67 -19.15
N MET A 673 -1.00 9.40 -19.23
CA MET A 673 -0.03 8.31 -19.44
C MET A 673 0.63 8.39 -20.81
N ARG A 674 -0.12 8.82 -21.83
CA ARG A 674 0.39 9.12 -23.16
C ARG A 674 1.43 10.24 -23.15
N ILE A 675 1.19 11.32 -22.40
CA ILE A 675 2.13 12.42 -22.20
C ILE A 675 3.36 11.94 -21.44
N LEU A 676 3.18 11.21 -20.33
CA LEU A 676 4.27 10.66 -19.52
C LEU A 676 5.21 9.81 -20.37
N ARG A 677 4.68 8.90 -21.19
CA ARG A 677 5.49 8.04 -22.07
C ARG A 677 6.24 8.84 -23.13
N ALA A 678 5.57 9.81 -23.77
CA ALA A 678 6.20 10.65 -24.79
C ALA A 678 7.28 11.59 -24.23
N ASN A 679 7.23 11.91 -22.92
CA ASN A 679 8.14 12.85 -22.27
C ASN A 679 8.98 12.19 -21.16
N ALA A 680 9.12 10.86 -21.16
CA ALA A 680 9.78 10.12 -20.09
C ALA A 680 11.23 10.59 -19.85
N GLY A 681 11.97 10.88 -20.94
CA GLY A 681 13.32 11.44 -20.84
C GLY A 681 13.37 12.77 -20.10
N ALA A 682 12.46 13.71 -20.39
CA ALA A 682 12.42 15.01 -19.72
C ALA A 682 11.94 14.93 -18.26
N LEU A 683 11.08 13.96 -17.94
CA LEU A 683 10.48 13.79 -16.61
C LEU A 683 11.35 12.99 -15.65
N PHE A 684 11.99 11.91 -16.11
CA PHE A 684 12.69 10.95 -15.25
C PHE A 684 14.22 11.03 -15.33
N ASN A 685 14.81 11.61 -16.38
CA ASN A 685 16.27 11.76 -16.45
C ASN A 685 16.73 12.93 -15.54
N PRO A 686 17.47 12.68 -14.45
CA PRO A 686 17.92 13.73 -13.54
C PRO A 686 18.91 14.71 -14.19
N PHE A 687 19.57 14.31 -15.28
CA PHE A 687 20.56 15.12 -16.00
C PHE A 687 19.95 16.05 -17.05
N ASN A 688 18.73 15.77 -17.51
CA ASN A 688 18.02 16.70 -18.40
C ASN A 688 17.74 18.01 -17.62
N ARG A 689 17.77 19.18 -18.26
CA ARG A 689 17.55 20.50 -17.62
C ARG A 689 16.39 21.30 -18.20
N GLU A 690 15.64 20.75 -19.15
CA GLU A 690 14.46 21.40 -19.76
C GLU A 690 13.36 21.71 -18.74
N LEU A 691 13.24 20.87 -17.71
CA LEU A 691 12.30 21.06 -16.61
C LEU A 691 13.04 21.25 -15.30
N THR A 692 12.53 22.17 -14.49
CA THR A 692 12.99 22.33 -13.11
C THR A 692 12.62 21.10 -12.26
N ALA A 693 13.34 20.88 -11.16
CA ALA A 693 13.02 19.80 -10.23
C ALA A 693 11.58 19.92 -9.66
N GLY A 694 11.08 21.13 -9.46
CA GLY A 694 9.71 21.37 -9.00
C GLY A 694 8.65 21.00 -10.04
N GLN A 695 8.88 21.35 -11.31
CA GLN A 695 8.01 20.95 -12.42
C GLN A 695 7.98 19.43 -12.56
N ARG A 696 9.15 18.77 -12.60
CA ARG A 696 9.23 17.30 -12.65
C ARG A 696 8.44 16.64 -11.54
N TRP A 697 8.67 17.10 -10.29
CA TRP A 697 7.95 16.61 -9.13
C TRP A 697 6.45 16.68 -9.35
N HIS A 698 5.87 17.86 -9.58
CA HIS A 698 4.42 17.99 -9.70
C HIS A 698 3.83 17.24 -10.89
N PHE A 699 4.50 17.18 -12.05
CA PHE A 699 4.00 16.39 -13.18
C PHE A 699 3.99 14.90 -12.86
N VAL A 700 5.08 14.35 -12.31
CA VAL A 700 5.16 12.94 -11.94
C VAL A 700 4.20 12.61 -10.79
N THR A 701 4.30 13.34 -9.67
CA THR A 701 3.49 13.07 -8.47
C THR A 701 2.03 13.40 -8.65
N GLY A 702 1.68 14.36 -9.52
CA GLY A 702 0.28 14.67 -9.86
C GLY A 702 -0.44 13.52 -10.57
N TRP A 703 0.30 12.62 -11.23
CA TRP A 703 -0.28 11.44 -11.89
C TRP A 703 -0.10 10.15 -11.08
N LEU A 704 0.71 10.17 -10.00
CA LEU A 704 0.89 9.00 -9.12
C LEU A 704 -0.41 8.47 -8.51
N PRO A 705 -1.38 9.29 -8.07
CA PRO A 705 -2.66 8.78 -7.58
C PRO A 705 -3.37 7.88 -8.59
N TRP A 706 -3.36 8.25 -9.88
CA TRP A 706 -3.97 7.42 -10.94
C TRP A 706 -3.19 6.12 -11.18
N ILE A 707 -1.86 6.16 -11.07
CA ILE A 707 -1.03 4.95 -11.12
C ILE A 707 -1.32 4.05 -9.90
N GLY A 708 -1.56 4.64 -8.72
CA GLY A 708 -2.03 3.95 -7.53
C GLY A 708 -3.35 3.21 -7.76
N ASP A 709 -4.34 3.84 -8.41
CA ASP A 709 -5.59 3.16 -8.79
C ASP A 709 -5.35 1.96 -9.72
N ALA A 710 -4.40 2.08 -10.67
CA ALA A 710 -4.05 1.01 -11.59
C ALA A 710 -3.39 -0.19 -10.89
N LEU A 711 -2.48 0.09 -9.94
CA LEU A 711 -1.86 -0.92 -9.08
C LEU A 711 -2.89 -1.58 -8.16
N GLY A 712 -3.86 -0.80 -7.66
CA GLY A 712 -4.98 -1.30 -6.88
C GLY A 712 -5.76 -2.41 -7.58
N LEU A 713 -5.90 -2.35 -8.91
CA LEU A 713 -6.54 -3.43 -9.69
C LEU A 713 -5.73 -4.74 -9.68
N VAL A 714 -4.40 -4.65 -9.70
CA VAL A 714 -3.50 -5.82 -9.62
C VAL A 714 -3.61 -6.44 -8.22
N PHE A 715 -3.51 -5.62 -7.18
CA PHE A 715 -3.64 -6.09 -5.79
C PHE A 715 -5.03 -6.65 -5.48
N LEU A 716 -6.08 -6.12 -6.11
CA LEU A 716 -7.42 -6.69 -6.02
C LEU A 716 -7.46 -8.10 -6.62
N ALA A 717 -6.96 -8.27 -7.85
CA ALA A 717 -6.98 -9.57 -8.52
C ALA A 717 -6.18 -10.62 -7.74
N MET A 718 -5.00 -10.23 -7.23
CA MET A 718 -4.19 -11.08 -6.35
C MET A 718 -4.90 -11.38 -5.03
N GLY A 719 -5.53 -10.38 -4.40
CA GLY A 719 -6.27 -10.54 -3.14
C GLY A 719 -7.47 -11.46 -3.27
N LEU A 720 -8.23 -11.36 -4.35
CA LEU A 720 -9.35 -12.28 -4.64
C LEU A 720 -8.86 -13.70 -4.92
N ALA A 721 -7.79 -13.87 -5.70
CA ALA A 721 -7.19 -15.18 -5.96
C ALA A 721 -6.66 -15.83 -4.67
N TRP A 722 -5.98 -15.05 -3.82
CA TRP A 722 -5.48 -15.53 -2.53
C TRP A 722 -6.63 -15.88 -1.57
N SER A 723 -7.69 -15.09 -1.56
CA SER A 723 -8.89 -15.38 -0.75
C SER A 723 -9.60 -16.66 -1.22
N ALA A 724 -9.64 -16.92 -2.53
CA ALA A 724 -10.14 -18.19 -3.04
C ALA A 724 -9.28 -19.37 -2.56
N GLY A 725 -7.94 -19.23 -2.55
CA GLY A 725 -7.03 -20.22 -1.98
C GLY A 725 -7.28 -20.47 -0.48
N LEU A 726 -7.45 -19.41 0.31
CA LEU A 726 -7.79 -19.50 1.73
C LEU A 726 -9.13 -20.20 2.01
N ILE A 727 -10.09 -20.11 1.09
CA ILE A 727 -11.41 -20.74 1.22
C ILE A 727 -11.37 -22.20 0.74
N LEU A 728 -10.71 -22.48 -0.39
CA LEU A 728 -10.76 -23.78 -1.06
C LEU A 728 -9.69 -24.76 -0.54
N GLU A 729 -8.51 -24.26 -0.16
CA GLU A 729 -7.39 -25.07 0.35
C GLU A 729 -6.76 -24.43 1.61
N PRO A 730 -7.50 -24.32 2.73
CA PRO A 730 -7.04 -23.62 3.94
C PRO A 730 -5.79 -24.23 4.60
N VAL A 731 -5.46 -25.48 4.27
CA VAL A 731 -4.25 -26.16 4.76
C VAL A 731 -2.99 -25.70 4.02
N ARG A 732 -3.11 -25.28 2.75
CA ARG A 732 -1.97 -24.84 1.94
C ARG A 732 -1.77 -23.33 1.93
N PHE A 733 -2.86 -22.56 2.02
CA PHE A 733 -2.81 -21.10 1.99
C PHE A 733 -2.82 -20.54 3.40
N GLN A 734 -1.82 -19.70 3.70
CA GLN A 734 -1.73 -18.95 4.94
C GLN A 734 -2.07 -17.48 4.70
N PHE A 735 -2.54 -16.81 5.74
CA PHE A 735 -2.75 -15.36 5.69
C PHE A 735 -1.41 -14.63 5.55
N PRO A 736 -1.36 -13.52 4.78
CA PRO A 736 -0.22 -12.62 4.85
C PRO A 736 -0.03 -12.11 6.27
N ILE A 737 1.21 -11.87 6.68
CA ILE A 737 1.50 -11.40 8.04
C ILE A 737 0.97 -9.98 8.27
N ALA A 738 0.66 -9.66 9.53
CA ALA A 738 0.10 -8.36 9.92
C ALA A 738 0.97 -7.16 9.46
N LEU A 739 2.30 -7.32 9.44
CA LEU A 739 3.25 -6.27 9.01
C LEU A 739 3.05 -5.82 7.56
N PHE A 740 2.45 -6.66 6.70
CA PHE A 740 2.11 -6.27 5.33
C PHE A 740 0.73 -5.60 5.24
N MET A 741 -0.25 -6.09 6.02
CA MET A 741 -1.63 -5.61 5.96
C MET A 741 -1.81 -4.24 6.64
N LEU A 742 -1.19 -4.02 7.80
CA LEU A 742 -1.36 -2.79 8.58
C LEU A 742 -0.93 -1.52 7.83
N PRO A 743 0.24 -1.47 7.15
CA PRO A 743 0.62 -0.30 6.34
C PRO A 743 -0.35 -0.05 5.18
N SER A 744 -0.89 -1.10 4.57
CA SER A 744 -1.86 -0.99 3.48
C SER A 744 -3.18 -0.37 3.95
N ILE A 745 -3.71 -0.83 5.09
CA ILE A 745 -4.88 -0.24 5.76
C ILE A 745 -4.58 1.20 6.18
N GLY A 746 -3.41 1.42 6.78
CA GLY A 746 -2.94 2.74 7.22
C GLY A 746 -2.86 3.75 6.08
N LEU A 747 -2.39 3.35 4.89
CA LEU A 747 -2.33 4.22 3.72
C LEU A 747 -3.73 4.64 3.27
N PHE A 748 -4.69 3.71 3.28
CA PHE A 748 -6.06 4.02 2.93
C PHE A 748 -6.71 5.01 3.92
N VAL A 749 -6.54 4.77 5.23
CA VAL A 749 -7.00 5.69 6.26
C VAL A 749 -6.34 7.06 6.10
N PHE A 750 -5.02 7.08 5.84
CA PHE A 750 -4.28 8.31 5.57
C PHE A 750 -4.87 9.06 4.37
N LYS A 751 -5.20 8.38 3.26
CA LYS A 751 -5.82 9.00 2.08
C LYS A 751 -7.16 9.67 2.38
N ILE A 752 -8.00 9.04 3.21
CA ILE A 752 -9.27 9.65 3.66
C ILE A 752 -9.00 10.89 4.51
N VAL A 753 -8.09 10.79 5.48
CA VAL A 753 -7.73 11.93 6.33
C VAL A 753 -7.13 13.07 5.50
N GLN A 754 -6.28 12.73 4.53
CA GLN A 754 -5.63 13.66 3.61
C GLN A 754 -6.66 14.48 2.84
N ILE A 755 -7.62 13.83 2.15
CA ILE A 755 -8.62 14.55 1.35
C ILE A 755 -9.52 15.42 2.23
N LEU A 756 -9.95 14.92 3.39
CA LEU A 756 -10.79 15.69 4.32
C LEU A 756 -10.03 16.91 4.88
N ALA A 757 -8.75 16.74 5.22
CA ALA A 757 -7.90 17.82 5.72
C ALA A 757 -7.62 18.87 4.64
N LEU A 758 -7.31 18.45 3.40
CA LEU A 758 -7.09 19.35 2.27
C LEU A 758 -8.32 20.22 2.00
N TYR A 759 -9.49 19.58 1.89
CA TYR A 759 -10.73 20.30 1.63
C TYR A 759 -11.09 21.24 2.77
N ALA A 760 -10.93 20.82 4.02
CA ALA A 760 -11.20 21.67 5.18
C ALA A 760 -10.37 22.96 5.20
N ASN A 761 -9.16 22.94 4.63
CA ASN A 761 -8.24 24.07 4.64
C ASN A 761 -8.29 24.91 3.36
N ARG A 762 -8.64 24.33 2.21
CA ARG A 762 -8.45 24.96 0.88
C ARG A 762 -9.71 25.09 0.05
N VAL A 763 -10.80 24.39 0.37
CA VAL A 763 -12.02 24.38 -0.43
C VAL A 763 -13.18 24.95 0.40
N PRO A 764 -13.95 25.93 -0.10
CA PRO A 764 -15.01 26.60 0.67
C PRO A 764 -16.28 25.74 0.73
N CYS A 765 -16.21 24.57 1.37
CA CYS A 765 -17.30 23.58 1.42
C CYS A 765 -17.56 23.05 2.84
N GLY A 766 -18.80 22.60 3.07
CA GLY A 766 -19.23 21.97 4.33
C GLY A 766 -18.76 20.52 4.46
N PHE A 767 -18.85 19.93 5.66
CA PHE A 767 -18.34 18.57 5.90
C PHE A 767 -18.99 17.49 5.00
N ALA A 768 -20.31 17.55 4.79
CA ALA A 768 -21.02 16.62 3.92
C ALA A 768 -20.53 16.69 2.46
N ASP A 769 -20.19 17.90 1.98
CA ASP A 769 -19.65 18.10 0.64
C ASP A 769 -18.25 17.50 0.50
N ARG A 770 -17.42 17.56 1.55
CA ARG A 770 -16.09 16.93 1.57
C ARG A 770 -16.19 15.42 1.47
N LEU A 771 -17.09 14.83 2.25
CA LEU A 771 -17.33 13.39 2.22
C LEU A 771 -17.88 12.97 0.85
N GLY A 772 -18.85 13.71 0.32
CA GLY A 772 -19.42 13.44 -0.99
C GLY A 772 -18.42 13.59 -2.15
N ALA A 773 -17.52 14.58 -2.08
CA ALA A 773 -16.41 14.72 -3.02
C ALA A 773 -15.45 13.53 -2.94
N ALA A 774 -15.10 13.08 -1.74
CA ALA A 774 -14.25 11.90 -1.54
C ALA A 774 -14.88 10.61 -2.10
N VAL A 775 -16.17 10.38 -1.82
CA VAL A 775 -16.92 9.24 -2.37
C VAL A 775 -17.00 9.31 -3.90
N THR A 776 -17.25 10.50 -4.45
CA THR A 776 -17.37 10.71 -5.90
C THR A 776 -16.04 10.51 -6.63
N GLY A 777 -14.93 10.94 -6.03
CA GLY A 777 -13.59 10.66 -6.55
C GLY A 777 -13.27 9.16 -6.51
N LEU A 778 -13.56 8.50 -5.39
CA LEU A 778 -13.33 7.06 -5.20
C LEU A 778 -14.16 6.21 -6.19
N ALA A 779 -15.36 6.66 -6.55
CA ALA A 779 -16.22 6.00 -7.54
C ALA A 779 -15.59 5.88 -8.95
N LEU A 780 -14.56 6.69 -9.24
CA LEU A 780 -13.86 6.71 -10.53
C LEU A 780 -12.62 5.80 -10.57
N SER A 781 -12.11 5.34 -9.44
CA SER A 781 -10.82 4.63 -9.33
C SER A 781 -10.71 3.45 -10.29
N HIS A 782 -11.74 2.59 -10.41
CA HIS A 782 -11.73 1.46 -11.34
C HIS A 782 -11.50 1.90 -12.79
N SER A 783 -12.18 2.97 -13.22
CA SER A 783 -12.10 3.46 -14.58
C SER A 783 -10.79 4.19 -14.86
N ILE A 784 -10.28 4.94 -13.89
CA ILE A 784 -8.96 5.57 -13.95
C ILE A 784 -7.88 4.49 -14.05
N GLY A 785 -7.92 3.46 -13.21
CA GLY A 785 -6.94 2.37 -13.23
C GLY A 785 -6.89 1.66 -14.59
N LYS A 786 -8.06 1.36 -15.18
CA LYS A 786 -8.14 0.82 -16.55
C LYS A 786 -7.59 1.79 -17.61
N ALA A 787 -7.82 3.10 -17.46
CA ALA A 787 -7.32 4.11 -18.38
C ALA A 787 -5.80 4.22 -18.34
N VAL A 788 -5.21 4.12 -17.14
CA VAL A 788 -3.75 4.15 -16.94
C VAL A 788 -3.08 2.99 -17.65
N TRP A 789 -3.50 1.75 -17.36
CA TRP A 789 -2.93 0.56 -18.03
C TRP A 789 -3.04 0.67 -19.55
N LYS A 790 -4.19 1.15 -20.04
CA LYS A 790 -4.39 1.33 -21.47
C LYS A 790 -3.53 2.44 -22.07
N GLY A 791 -3.38 3.57 -21.39
CA GLY A 791 -2.58 4.71 -21.85
C GLY A 791 -1.08 4.40 -21.88
N LEU A 792 -0.60 3.56 -20.97
CA LEU A 792 0.79 3.10 -20.93
C LEU A 792 1.12 2.16 -22.09
N PHE A 793 0.20 1.27 -22.49
CA PHE A 793 0.49 0.20 -23.47
C PHE A 793 -0.13 0.37 -24.86
N THR A 794 -1.03 1.35 -25.07
CA THR A 794 -1.72 1.51 -26.36
C THR A 794 -1.51 2.88 -26.99
N ASN A 795 -1.86 2.97 -28.28
CA ASN A 795 -1.72 4.19 -29.09
C ASN A 795 -3.04 4.81 -29.56
N ARG A 796 -4.16 4.10 -29.40
CA ARG A 796 -5.48 4.55 -29.85
C ARG A 796 -6.49 4.37 -28.74
N LEU A 797 -7.28 5.41 -28.48
CA LEU A 797 -8.36 5.34 -27.53
C LEU A 797 -9.49 4.47 -28.12
N PRO A 798 -9.96 3.41 -27.43
CA PRO A 798 -11.15 2.69 -27.87
C PRO A 798 -12.39 3.51 -27.56
N PHE A 799 -13.39 3.36 -28.43
CA PHE A 799 -14.71 3.92 -28.18
C PHE A 799 -15.39 3.19 -27.01
N LEU A 800 -15.55 3.89 -25.88
CA LEU A 800 -16.33 3.41 -24.74
C LEU A 800 -17.82 3.43 -25.11
N ARG A 801 -18.43 2.25 -25.29
CA ARG A 801 -19.86 2.10 -25.59
C ARG A 801 -20.70 2.57 -24.38
N THR A 802 -21.70 3.40 -24.64
CA THR A 802 -22.74 3.74 -23.65
C THR A 802 -23.85 2.67 -23.70
N PRO A 803 -24.33 2.17 -22.55
CA PRO A 803 -25.53 1.34 -22.51
C PRO A 803 -26.73 2.14 -23.03
N LYS A 804 -27.51 1.56 -23.94
CA LYS A 804 -28.73 2.20 -24.50
C LYS A 804 -29.97 1.75 -23.71
N MET A 805 -30.19 2.28 -22.51
CA MET A 805 -31.43 2.02 -21.74
C MET A 805 -31.94 3.33 -21.10
N LYS A 806 -32.70 4.14 -21.86
CA LYS A 806 -33.26 5.42 -21.39
C LYS A 806 -34.51 5.29 -20.50
N ASN A 807 -35.18 4.13 -20.49
CA ASN A 807 -36.51 3.95 -19.86
C ASN A 807 -36.54 2.92 -18.72
N ALA A 808 -35.38 2.50 -18.18
CA ALA A 808 -35.32 1.53 -17.07
C ALA A 808 -35.47 2.23 -15.70
N PRO A 809 -35.93 1.53 -14.64
CA PRO A 809 -35.91 2.07 -13.28
C PRO A 809 -34.51 2.53 -12.88
N ALA A 810 -34.42 3.62 -12.12
CA ALA A 810 -33.14 4.26 -11.73
C ALA A 810 -32.12 3.27 -11.13
N LEU A 811 -32.58 2.32 -10.30
CA LEU A 811 -31.74 1.27 -9.72
C LEU A 811 -31.12 0.35 -10.79
N VAL A 812 -31.93 -0.09 -11.76
CA VAL A 812 -31.50 -0.97 -12.85
C VAL A 812 -30.53 -0.22 -13.76
N GLN A 813 -30.83 1.04 -14.09
CA GLN A 813 -29.96 1.89 -14.89
C GLN A 813 -28.61 2.08 -14.20
N GLY A 814 -28.60 2.44 -12.91
CA GLY A 814 -27.38 2.63 -12.13
C GLY A 814 -26.51 1.38 -12.05
N LEU A 815 -27.11 0.21 -11.81
CA LEU A 815 -26.39 -1.07 -11.77
C LEU A 815 -25.81 -1.46 -13.14
N VAL A 816 -26.56 -1.26 -14.23
CA VAL A 816 -26.08 -1.55 -15.59
C VAL A 816 -24.92 -0.62 -15.98
N MET A 817 -24.97 0.65 -15.57
CA MET A 817 -23.89 1.62 -15.82
C MET A 817 -22.58 1.24 -15.08
N ALA A 818 -22.69 0.68 -13.88
CA ALA A 818 -21.58 0.26 -13.02
C ALA A 818 -21.44 -1.29 -12.93
N ARG A 819 -21.77 -2.02 -14.00
CA ARG A 819 -21.88 -3.49 -13.98
C ARG A 819 -20.59 -4.20 -13.57
N GLU A 820 -19.43 -3.71 -14.03
CA GLU A 820 -18.15 -4.34 -13.74
C GLU A 820 -17.80 -4.12 -12.26
N GLU A 821 -18.02 -2.90 -11.80
CA GLU A 821 -17.83 -2.49 -10.42
C GLU A 821 -18.79 -3.26 -9.50
N ALA A 822 -20.05 -3.49 -9.90
CA ALA A 822 -21.01 -4.30 -9.15
C ALA A 822 -20.57 -5.77 -9.00
N VAL A 823 -20.02 -6.37 -10.06
CA VAL A 823 -19.46 -7.74 -9.99
C VAL A 823 -18.27 -7.78 -9.02
N LEU A 824 -17.36 -6.82 -9.10
CA LEU A 824 -16.21 -6.74 -8.20
C LEU A 824 -16.62 -6.48 -6.73
N LEU A 825 -17.68 -5.72 -6.51
CA LEU A 825 -18.26 -5.54 -5.18
C LEU A 825 -18.77 -6.87 -4.61
N VAL A 826 -19.52 -7.64 -5.41
CA VAL A 826 -20.02 -8.96 -4.98
C VAL A 826 -18.87 -9.93 -4.74
N LEU A 827 -17.85 -9.96 -5.59
CA LEU A 827 -16.69 -10.84 -5.42
C LEU A 827 -15.89 -10.49 -4.15
N THR A 828 -15.65 -9.20 -3.89
CA THR A 828 -14.90 -8.77 -2.69
C THR A 828 -15.68 -9.03 -1.41
N TRP A 829 -16.99 -8.79 -1.40
CA TRP A 829 -17.84 -9.09 -0.24
C TRP A 829 -18.02 -10.60 -0.04
N GLY A 830 -18.16 -11.36 -1.13
CA GLY A 830 -18.19 -12.82 -1.10
C GLY A 830 -16.90 -13.41 -0.54
N ALA A 831 -15.74 -12.90 -0.98
CA ALA A 831 -14.43 -13.27 -0.42
C ALA A 831 -14.31 -12.90 1.06
N LEU A 832 -14.75 -11.70 1.46
CA LEU A 832 -14.73 -11.24 2.85
C LEU A 832 -15.55 -12.17 3.76
N LEU A 833 -16.80 -12.45 3.38
CA LEU A 833 -17.69 -13.33 4.15
C LEU A 833 -17.19 -14.78 4.13
N GLY A 834 -16.74 -15.27 2.97
CA GLY A 834 -16.21 -16.62 2.83
C GLY A 834 -14.96 -16.87 3.68
N VAL A 835 -14.01 -15.95 3.69
CA VAL A 835 -12.82 -16.03 4.55
C VAL A 835 -13.20 -15.87 6.03
N GLY A 836 -14.00 -14.84 6.36
CA GLY A 836 -14.37 -14.55 7.75
C GLY A 836 -15.11 -15.70 8.42
N PHE A 837 -16.12 -16.27 7.76
CA PHE A 837 -16.87 -17.41 8.29
C PHE A 837 -16.10 -18.74 8.15
N GLY A 838 -15.37 -18.95 7.05
CA GLY A 838 -14.58 -20.18 6.85
C GLY A 838 -13.45 -20.36 7.85
N HIS A 839 -12.92 -19.27 8.40
CA HIS A 839 -11.86 -19.26 9.42
C HIS A 839 -12.34 -18.80 10.80
N HIS A 840 -13.66 -18.71 11.01
CA HIS A 840 -14.30 -18.36 12.29
C HIS A 840 -13.80 -17.09 12.97
N TRP A 841 -13.24 -16.13 12.22
CA TRP A 841 -12.62 -14.93 12.78
C TRP A 841 -11.55 -15.23 13.85
N ALA A 842 -10.89 -16.39 13.77
CA ALA A 842 -10.08 -16.95 14.85
C ALA A 842 -8.84 -16.09 15.17
N THR A 843 -8.14 -15.61 14.13
CA THR A 843 -6.85 -14.93 14.27
C THR A 843 -6.91 -13.43 13.97
N LEU A 844 -5.89 -12.69 14.41
CA LEU A 844 -5.72 -11.28 14.06
C LEU A 844 -5.56 -11.12 12.54
N GLU A 845 -4.81 -12.01 11.90
CA GLU A 845 -4.54 -12.02 10.47
C GLU A 845 -5.82 -12.20 9.66
N THR A 846 -6.73 -13.08 10.11
CA THR A 846 -8.05 -13.26 9.49
C THR A 846 -8.85 -11.96 9.52
N LYS A 847 -8.87 -11.28 10.67
CA LYS A 847 -9.58 -10.00 10.86
C LYS A 847 -8.98 -8.91 9.99
N LEU A 848 -7.65 -8.78 9.97
CA LEU A 848 -6.94 -7.79 9.15
C LEU A 848 -7.14 -8.04 7.65
N TRP A 849 -7.13 -9.30 7.20
CA TRP A 849 -7.40 -9.65 5.81
C TRP A 849 -8.82 -9.26 5.39
N CYS A 850 -9.82 -9.50 6.25
CA CYS A 850 -11.18 -9.05 6.02
C CYS A 850 -11.28 -7.51 5.94
N VAL A 851 -10.51 -6.78 6.75
CA VAL A 851 -10.42 -5.30 6.65
C VAL A 851 -9.77 -4.87 5.34
N VAL A 852 -8.74 -5.57 4.85
CA VAL A 852 -8.14 -5.32 3.53
C VAL A 852 -9.18 -5.52 2.42
N LEU A 853 -9.91 -6.64 2.43
CA LEU A 853 -10.98 -6.91 1.45
C LEU A 853 -12.10 -5.88 1.50
N PHE A 854 -12.51 -5.47 2.71
CA PHE A 854 -13.48 -4.39 2.90
C PHE A 854 -12.97 -3.09 2.27
N THR A 855 -11.73 -2.72 2.57
CA THR A 855 -11.09 -1.52 2.04
C THR A 855 -11.01 -1.53 0.51
N GLN A 856 -10.63 -2.66 -0.08
CA GLN A 856 -10.62 -2.86 -1.53
C GLN A 856 -12.01 -2.82 -2.16
N SER A 857 -13.08 -3.11 -1.40
CA SER A 857 -14.46 -3.04 -1.88
C SER A 857 -15.02 -1.62 -2.01
N LEU A 858 -14.46 -0.66 -1.25
CA LEU A 858 -15.01 0.69 -1.12
C LEU A 858 -15.08 1.49 -2.44
N PRO A 859 -14.10 1.42 -3.37
CA PRO A 859 -14.25 2.03 -4.69
C PRO A 859 -15.42 1.50 -5.50
N TYR A 860 -15.72 0.21 -5.39
CA TYR A 860 -16.82 -0.42 -6.11
C TYR A 860 -18.16 -0.06 -5.48
N LEU A 861 -18.23 -0.05 -4.14
CA LEU A 861 -19.39 0.44 -3.41
C LEU A 861 -19.69 1.90 -3.76
N ALA A 862 -18.66 2.76 -3.79
CA ALA A 862 -18.79 4.16 -4.19
C ALA A 862 -19.27 4.28 -5.64
N SER A 863 -18.72 3.50 -6.57
CA SER A 863 -19.12 3.50 -7.97
C SER A 863 -20.59 3.13 -8.16
N VAL A 864 -21.05 2.04 -7.55
CA VAL A 864 -22.45 1.61 -7.59
C VAL A 864 -23.36 2.66 -6.96
N SER A 865 -22.99 3.20 -5.80
CA SER A 865 -23.78 4.19 -5.08
C SER A 865 -23.94 5.49 -5.86
N VAL A 866 -22.84 6.03 -6.41
CA VAL A 866 -22.84 7.26 -7.22
C VAL A 866 -23.57 7.04 -8.54
N SER A 867 -23.45 5.86 -9.16
CA SER A 867 -24.17 5.52 -10.40
C SER A 867 -25.69 5.45 -10.20
N ILE A 868 -26.14 4.83 -9.10
CA ILE A 868 -27.56 4.82 -8.72
C ILE A 868 -28.03 6.25 -8.43
N LEU A 869 -27.26 7.03 -7.68
CA LEU A 869 -27.58 8.42 -7.37
C LEU A 869 -27.73 9.28 -8.64
N ALA A 870 -26.83 9.10 -9.61
CA ALA A 870 -26.88 9.79 -10.90
C ALA A 870 -28.11 9.42 -11.74
N SER A 871 -28.71 8.25 -11.48
CA SER A 871 -29.91 7.78 -12.17
C SER A 871 -31.21 8.19 -11.45
N MET A 872 -31.13 8.77 -10.25
CA MET A 872 -32.30 9.25 -9.52
C MET A 872 -32.81 10.58 -10.09
N PRO A 873 -34.12 10.79 -10.23
CA PRO A 873 -34.68 12.06 -10.67
C PRO A 873 -34.29 13.17 -9.67
N ALA A 874 -33.81 14.31 -10.19
CA ALA A 874 -33.52 15.47 -9.37
C ALA A 874 -34.80 15.91 -8.62
N ARG A 875 -34.71 16.11 -7.31
CA ARG A 875 -35.80 16.77 -6.57
C ARG A 875 -35.93 18.17 -7.13
N VAL A 876 -37.07 18.47 -7.77
CA VAL A 876 -37.41 19.81 -8.23
C VAL A 876 -37.53 20.71 -6.99
N THR A 877 -36.45 21.37 -6.60
CA THR A 877 -36.55 22.57 -5.77
C THR A 877 -36.99 23.70 -6.69
N GLN A 878 -38.24 24.14 -6.56
CA GLN A 878 -38.69 25.37 -7.21
C GLN A 878 -37.68 26.49 -6.91
N PRO A 879 -37.31 27.33 -7.90
CA PRO A 879 -36.51 28.51 -7.63
C PRO A 879 -37.28 29.34 -6.61
N ALA A 880 -36.70 29.55 -5.42
CA ALA A 880 -37.24 30.54 -4.50
C ALA A 880 -37.21 31.88 -5.26
N ALA A 881 -38.38 32.45 -5.53
CA ALA A 881 -38.50 33.78 -6.12
C ALA A 881 -37.58 34.72 -5.34
N ARG A 882 -36.58 35.29 -6.02
CA ARG A 882 -35.80 36.39 -5.44
C ARG A 882 -36.83 37.48 -5.10
N PRO A 883 -36.85 38.01 -3.86
CA PRO A 883 -37.60 39.22 -3.61
C PRO A 883 -37.00 40.30 -4.52
N VAL A 884 -37.81 40.84 -5.41
CA VAL A 884 -37.48 42.08 -6.10
C VAL A 884 -37.17 43.09 -5.01
N ALA A 885 -35.94 43.62 -5.00
CA ALA A 885 -35.60 44.73 -4.13
C ALA A 885 -36.55 45.88 -4.47
N GLN A 886 -37.54 46.12 -3.60
CA GLN A 886 -38.31 47.34 -3.64
C GLN A 886 -37.32 48.48 -3.39
N THR A 887 -37.09 49.26 -4.43
CA THR A 887 -36.45 50.57 -4.34
C THR A 887 -37.22 51.40 -3.33
N GLN A 888 -36.65 51.62 -2.15
CA GLN A 888 -37.12 52.67 -1.23
C GLN A 888 -36.87 54.03 -1.90
N PRO A 889 -37.85 54.94 -1.91
CA PRO A 889 -37.66 56.29 -2.43
C PRO A 889 -36.70 57.06 -1.52
N ALA A 890 -35.78 57.80 -2.14
CA ALA A 890 -34.85 58.69 -1.46
C ALA A 890 -35.60 59.69 -0.57
N ARG A 891 -35.30 59.72 0.73
CA ARG A 891 -35.64 60.84 1.60
C ARG A 891 -34.58 61.91 1.47
N LEU A 892 -34.98 63.03 0.89
CA LEU A 892 -34.32 64.32 1.01
C LEU A 892 -34.39 64.83 2.45
N GLY A 893 -33.29 65.44 2.90
CA GLY A 893 -33.26 66.40 4.01
C GLY A 893 -33.18 65.78 5.39
N ASP A 894 -32.11 66.08 6.12
CA ASP A 894 -32.23 67.07 7.19
C ASP A 894 -30.85 67.57 7.61
N MET A 895 -30.71 68.90 7.54
CA MET A 895 -29.60 69.65 8.09
C MET A 895 -29.73 69.71 9.63
N HIS A 896 -28.57 69.73 10.28
CA HIS A 896 -28.38 70.16 11.67
C HIS A 896 -29.13 71.46 12.01
N PRO A 897 -29.56 71.67 13.28
CA PRO A 897 -28.64 72.29 14.25
C PRO A 897 -28.78 71.88 15.75
N ALA A 898 -27.61 71.94 16.42
CA ALA A 898 -27.28 72.51 17.75
C ALA A 898 -28.10 72.27 19.04
N ALA A 899 -27.36 72.50 20.16
CA ALA A 899 -27.72 72.53 21.58
C ALA A 899 -27.89 71.16 22.27
N GLY A 900 -27.37 70.87 23.45
CA GLY A 900 -26.58 71.61 24.43
C GLY A 900 -26.41 70.70 25.66
N ASP A 901 -25.35 70.98 26.43
CA ASP A 901 -24.91 70.37 27.70
C ASP A 901 -24.15 69.03 27.66
#